data_AF-A0A484FFP5-F1
#
_entry.id   AF-A0A484FFP5-F1
#
_cell.length_a   1.000
_cell.length_b   1.000
_cell.length_c   1.000
_cell.angle_alpha   90.00
_cell.angle_beta   90.00
_cell.angle_gamma   90.00
#
_symmetry.space_group_name_H-M   'P 1'
#
loop_
_entity.id
_entity.type
_entity.pdbx_description
1 polymer ?
#
loop_
_entity_poly.entity_id
_entity_poly.type
_entity_poly.pdbx_seq_one_letter_code
_entity_poly.pdbx_strand_id
1 'polypeptide(L)'
;MTTSTVTAVPDIQLLCMEESFSRAFQDASQTLGLPSSVSVSIHECALSQLPSAVQYDTIVSPANSYGRLDGSFDDAISRALSPRDDYLALTRVAQKKLYETWRGFAPPGTCTLVSIPDGFRSRSRNVWGVRRVALCPTMRMPGDVNWDREVVYECVWSLLCAVDNHNRRVRTGRSEDGETAIRSILMTPLATGVGRVAPRKWAEQLVLAVKHFVEASENPVALAASTIYLLFKLYKIATNPLNAVPGPWYAHFTGLPGMIATLRQQQVQYYHGLHQTYGPFVRVSPTQVFTSDLEAFKTIHKMGSHFRKADYYHYFGPTEAGKPPYGLFQMTDIAAHGQRRRLLGKGFTLSFLRGEWEAMVKEKVQLAVDAMGREAEFSGGVVDVRKWWVLMAGDVVSRVMFGQSFDTLKTGEMDPWFEHIKYATLGSVAALFFPVLHAVAKRLPIIGNARVFHAHKSLIGKGREAVANSMRTTGPQSANLFAKVLSQAEKSDGSLTEAEICTEAASFMIAGTDTTSNTLTYLLWAVLQNPTLQKTLEEEVTGLEETYTDVDLETLPVLHAVLEETLRLYGAAPAPLPRVVPDGGIRLGDYHFPAGTEVSTQAWTLHRDSRNFSNPEEFDHTRWLPGGEVATSASAKAAFSPFGSGARVCIGKHLAYMELRYAAAMFFRKFPGCHLSPETTPESMEMNNIFLIEPKGVVCRLVLPSQ
;
A
#
# COMPACT_ATOMS: atom_id res chain seq x y z
N MET A 1 -15.14 -56.25 -21.82
CA MET A 1 -15.80 -56.03 -20.51
C MET A 1 -15.52 -54.58 -20.11
N THR A 2 -16.56 -53.76 -20.09
CA THR A 2 -16.52 -52.32 -19.84
C THR A 2 -16.09 -52.06 -18.39
N THR A 3 -14.84 -51.61 -18.21
CA THR A 3 -14.35 -51.08 -16.92
C THR A 3 -15.04 -49.74 -16.66
N SER A 4 -16.21 -49.79 -16.03
CA SER A 4 -16.84 -48.63 -15.40
C SER A 4 -15.82 -48.00 -14.46
N THR A 5 -15.40 -46.78 -14.78
CA THR A 5 -14.53 -45.95 -13.93
C THR A 5 -15.30 -45.61 -12.67
N VAL A 6 -14.98 -46.27 -11.56
CA VAL A 6 -15.52 -45.93 -10.24
C VAL A 6 -15.05 -44.51 -9.90
N THR A 7 -16.00 -43.59 -9.69
CA THR A 7 -15.76 -42.21 -9.26
C THR A 7 -15.06 -42.17 -7.90
N ALA A 8 -14.32 -41.09 -7.61
CA ALA A 8 -13.61 -40.94 -6.34
C ALA A 8 -14.57 -40.86 -5.13
N VAL A 9 -15.77 -40.33 -5.34
CA VAL A 9 -16.86 -40.26 -4.36
C VAL A 9 -17.97 -41.25 -4.76
N PRO A 10 -18.44 -42.12 -3.85
CA PRO A 10 -19.59 -43.00 -4.11
C PRO A 10 -20.90 -42.20 -4.17
N ASP A 11 -21.92 -42.76 -4.84
CA ASP A 11 -23.28 -42.22 -4.81
C ASP A 11 -23.79 -42.16 -3.37
N ILE A 12 -24.31 -41.00 -2.95
CA ILE A 12 -24.76 -40.80 -1.56
C ILE A 12 -26.29 -40.91 -1.51
N GLN A 13 -26.77 -41.97 -0.88
CA GLN A 13 -28.16 -42.09 -0.45
C GLN A 13 -28.28 -41.41 0.92
N LEU A 14 -28.89 -40.24 0.96
CA LEU A 14 -28.95 -39.38 2.14
C LEU A 14 -30.31 -39.51 2.83
N LEU A 15 -30.33 -40.16 3.99
CA LEU A 15 -31.55 -40.43 4.75
C LEU A 15 -31.83 -39.30 5.75
N CYS A 16 -32.71 -38.36 5.38
CA CYS A 16 -33.07 -37.20 6.20
C CYS A 16 -34.48 -37.38 6.78
N MET A 17 -34.61 -37.93 8.00
CA MET A 17 -35.94 -38.14 8.61
C MET A 17 -36.74 -36.85 8.83
N GLU A 18 -36.07 -35.72 9.00
CA GLU A 18 -36.71 -34.40 9.12
C GLU A 18 -36.39 -33.52 7.90
N GLU A 19 -37.40 -32.82 7.42
CA GLU A 19 -37.31 -31.91 6.27
C GLU A 19 -36.31 -30.75 6.49
N SER A 20 -36.04 -30.40 7.75
CA SER A 20 -35.06 -29.36 8.11
C SER A 20 -33.65 -29.69 7.60
N PHE A 21 -33.26 -30.96 7.58
CA PHE A 21 -31.95 -31.41 7.11
C PHE A 21 -31.88 -31.53 5.59
N SER A 22 -32.95 -32.00 4.93
CA SER A 22 -32.99 -32.05 3.46
C SER A 22 -32.90 -30.65 2.85
N ARG A 23 -33.65 -29.68 3.38
CA ARG A 23 -33.57 -28.27 2.97
C ARG A 23 -32.19 -27.67 3.24
N ALA A 24 -31.61 -27.90 4.42
CA ALA A 24 -30.27 -27.39 4.74
C ALA A 24 -29.20 -27.95 3.80
N PHE A 25 -29.28 -29.22 3.43
CA PHE A 25 -28.37 -29.84 2.48
C PHE A 25 -28.50 -29.25 1.08
N GLN A 26 -29.73 -29.03 0.59
CA GLN A 26 -29.98 -28.42 -0.71
C GLN A 26 -29.42 -26.98 -0.77
N ASP A 27 -29.65 -26.17 0.26
CA ASP A 27 -29.14 -24.80 0.37
C ASP A 27 -27.60 -24.76 0.39
N ALA A 28 -26.98 -25.60 1.23
CA ALA A 28 -25.53 -25.71 1.31
C ALA A 28 -24.92 -26.18 -0.02
N SER A 29 -25.56 -27.14 -0.70
CA SER A 29 -25.10 -27.65 -2.00
C SER A 29 -25.10 -26.58 -3.08
N GLN A 30 -26.10 -25.70 -3.10
CA GLN A 30 -26.17 -24.57 -4.02
C GLN A 30 -25.16 -23.47 -3.66
N THR A 31 -25.12 -23.07 -2.39
CA THR A 31 -24.30 -21.95 -1.91
C THR A 31 -22.81 -22.25 -1.99
N LEU A 32 -22.39 -23.45 -1.60
CA LEU A 32 -20.99 -23.86 -1.55
C LEU A 32 -20.53 -24.54 -2.85
N GLY A 33 -21.46 -24.90 -3.73
CA GLY A 33 -21.22 -25.51 -5.04
C GLY A 33 -20.73 -26.94 -4.94
N LEU A 34 -21.64 -27.88 -4.66
CA LEU A 34 -21.34 -29.32 -4.71
C LEU A 34 -20.95 -29.71 -6.15
N PRO A 35 -19.82 -30.43 -6.37
CA PRO A 35 -19.40 -30.82 -7.71
C PRO A 35 -20.46 -31.67 -8.44
N SER A 36 -20.69 -31.40 -9.73
CA SER A 36 -21.66 -32.13 -10.55
C SER A 36 -21.30 -33.60 -10.78
N SER A 37 -20.06 -33.99 -10.48
CA SER A 37 -19.59 -35.38 -10.50
C SER A 37 -20.11 -36.21 -9.33
N VAL A 38 -20.72 -35.59 -8.31
CA VAL A 38 -21.27 -36.26 -7.13
C VAL A 38 -22.77 -36.40 -7.23
N SER A 39 -23.27 -37.64 -7.16
CA SER A 39 -24.69 -37.96 -7.12
C SER A 39 -25.18 -38.09 -5.68
N VAL A 40 -26.22 -37.34 -5.31
CA VAL A 40 -26.87 -37.43 -3.99
C VAL A 40 -28.38 -37.58 -4.16
N SER A 41 -28.95 -38.63 -3.57
CA SER A 41 -30.39 -38.91 -3.54
C SER A 41 -30.92 -38.80 -2.12
N ILE A 42 -31.87 -37.91 -1.88
CA ILE A 42 -32.41 -37.63 -0.54
C ILE A 42 -33.65 -38.50 -0.30
N HIS A 43 -33.72 -39.15 0.86
CA HIS A 43 -34.83 -39.99 1.30
C HIS A 43 -35.38 -39.47 2.63
N GLU A 44 -36.61 -38.93 2.61
CA GLU A 44 -37.26 -38.36 3.78
C GLU A 44 -38.08 -39.40 4.55
N CYS A 45 -37.42 -40.45 5.03
CA CYS A 45 -38.09 -41.54 5.74
C CYS A 45 -37.18 -42.17 6.82
N ALA A 46 -37.77 -42.97 7.71
CA ALA A 46 -36.99 -43.81 8.62
C ALA A 46 -36.36 -44.99 7.85
N LEU A 47 -35.26 -45.55 8.36
CA LEU A 47 -34.59 -46.70 7.72
C LEU A 47 -35.54 -47.89 7.50
N SER A 48 -36.47 -48.13 8.43
CA SER A 48 -37.47 -49.20 8.33
C SER A 48 -38.51 -48.97 7.22
N GLN A 49 -38.63 -47.75 6.70
CA GLN A 49 -39.54 -47.35 5.63
C GLN A 49 -38.82 -47.16 4.29
N LEU A 50 -37.48 -47.24 4.28
CA LEU A 50 -36.70 -47.11 3.06
C LEU A 50 -37.07 -48.25 2.08
N PRO A 51 -37.49 -47.96 0.84
CA PRO A 51 -37.90 -49.00 -0.09
C PRO A 51 -36.79 -50.03 -0.34
N SER A 52 -37.15 -51.32 -0.45
CA SER A 52 -36.20 -52.39 -0.74
C SER A 52 -35.54 -52.27 -2.13
N ALA A 53 -36.10 -51.43 -3.00
CA ALA A 53 -35.53 -51.10 -4.31
C ALA A 53 -34.29 -50.20 -4.22
N VAL A 54 -34.10 -49.45 -3.13
CA VAL A 54 -32.92 -48.59 -2.94
C VAL A 54 -31.70 -49.48 -2.71
N GLN A 55 -30.68 -49.36 -3.56
CA GLN A 55 -29.46 -50.17 -3.50
C GLN A 55 -28.27 -49.33 -3.00
N TYR A 56 -27.55 -49.85 -2.02
CA TYR A 56 -26.32 -49.26 -1.49
C TYR A 56 -25.40 -50.34 -0.94
N ASP A 57 -24.09 -50.16 -1.09
CA ASP A 57 -23.10 -51.18 -0.74
C ASP A 57 -22.72 -51.12 0.74
N THR A 58 -22.74 -49.91 1.32
CA THR A 58 -22.28 -49.62 2.68
C THR A 58 -23.25 -48.68 3.39
N ILE A 59 -23.55 -48.95 4.65
CA ILE A 59 -24.32 -48.04 5.51
C ILE A 59 -23.40 -47.33 6.51
N VAL A 60 -23.58 -46.03 6.69
CA VAL A 60 -22.79 -45.22 7.62
C VAL A 60 -23.46 -45.20 8.99
N SER A 61 -22.72 -45.61 10.01
CA SER A 61 -23.15 -45.64 11.41
C SER A 61 -22.47 -44.50 12.19
N PRO A 62 -23.22 -43.57 12.81
CA PRO A 62 -22.67 -42.48 13.61
C PRO A 62 -22.25 -42.90 15.04
N ALA A 63 -21.98 -44.19 15.27
CA ALA A 63 -21.75 -44.83 16.58
C ALA A 63 -20.81 -44.05 17.52
N ASN A 64 -20.84 -44.34 18.81
CA ASN A 64 -19.78 -43.82 19.68
C ASN A 64 -18.41 -44.48 19.37
N SER A 65 -17.34 -43.90 19.89
CA SER A 65 -15.96 -44.39 19.72
C SER A 65 -15.71 -45.84 20.12
N TYR A 66 -16.61 -46.48 20.87
CA TYR A 66 -16.51 -47.88 21.30
C TYR A 66 -17.32 -48.84 20.40
N GLY A 67 -17.88 -48.36 19.29
CA GLY A 67 -18.57 -49.19 18.29
C GLY A 67 -19.85 -49.86 18.81
N ARG A 68 -20.50 -49.25 19.80
CA ARG A 68 -21.75 -49.77 20.37
C ARG A 68 -22.92 -49.28 19.52
N LEU A 69 -23.65 -50.22 18.91
CA LEU A 69 -24.68 -49.92 17.91
C LEU A 69 -26.10 -50.01 18.49
N ASP A 70 -26.40 -49.23 19.51
CA ASP A 70 -27.66 -49.32 20.26
C ASP A 70 -28.40 -47.99 20.48
N GLY A 71 -27.95 -46.91 19.83
CA GLY A 71 -28.55 -45.58 19.94
C GLY A 71 -29.17 -45.10 18.65
N SER A 72 -30.43 -44.62 18.70
CA SER A 72 -31.14 -43.95 17.58
C SER A 72 -30.93 -44.66 16.23
N PHE A 73 -30.20 -44.05 15.29
CA PHE A 73 -29.93 -44.65 13.98
C PHE A 73 -29.14 -45.97 14.06
N ASP A 74 -28.22 -46.11 15.01
CA ASP A 74 -27.46 -47.34 15.20
C ASP A 74 -28.34 -48.50 15.68
N ASP A 75 -29.39 -48.23 16.48
CA ASP A 75 -30.39 -49.24 16.84
C ASP A 75 -31.15 -49.73 15.60
N ALA A 76 -31.50 -48.83 14.68
CA ALA A 76 -32.13 -49.20 13.41
C ALA A 76 -31.21 -50.06 12.55
N ILE A 77 -29.91 -49.75 12.49
CA ILE A 77 -28.90 -50.57 11.81
C ILE A 77 -28.83 -51.97 12.44
N SER A 78 -28.73 -52.06 13.77
CA SER A 78 -28.66 -53.34 14.48
C SER A 78 -29.91 -54.19 14.25
N ARG A 79 -31.11 -53.61 14.31
CA ARG A 79 -32.37 -54.35 14.04
C ARG A 79 -32.49 -54.84 12.59
N ALA A 80 -31.93 -54.11 11.65
CA ALA A 80 -31.96 -54.47 10.24
C ALA A 80 -30.93 -55.56 9.90
N LEU A 81 -29.70 -55.43 10.43
CA LEU A 81 -28.54 -56.17 9.94
C LEU A 81 -28.05 -57.29 10.87
N SER A 82 -28.35 -57.24 12.17
CA SER A 82 -28.07 -58.36 13.08
C SER A 82 -29.03 -59.55 12.84
N PRO A 83 -28.63 -60.79 13.18
CA PRO A 83 -29.54 -61.93 13.23
C PRO A 83 -30.75 -61.64 14.14
N ARG A 84 -31.94 -62.08 13.74
CA ARG A 84 -33.20 -61.81 14.47
C ARG A 84 -33.20 -62.32 15.92
N ASP A 85 -32.40 -63.35 16.19
CA ASP A 85 -32.22 -63.99 17.49
C ASP A 85 -31.05 -63.42 18.30
N ASP A 86 -30.26 -62.49 17.75
CA ASP A 86 -29.05 -61.97 18.39
C ASP A 86 -28.79 -60.49 18.01
N TYR A 87 -29.47 -59.59 18.71
CA TYR A 87 -29.38 -58.13 18.48
C TYR A 87 -27.94 -57.60 18.54
N LEU A 88 -27.12 -58.11 19.45
CA LEU A 88 -25.75 -57.61 19.71
C LEU A 88 -24.69 -58.19 18.77
N ALA A 89 -25.06 -59.08 17.85
CA ALA A 89 -24.10 -59.75 16.96
C ALA A 89 -23.27 -58.75 16.15
N LEU A 90 -23.91 -57.74 15.53
CA LEU A 90 -23.21 -56.72 14.75
C LEU A 90 -22.33 -55.82 15.63
N THR A 91 -22.78 -55.47 16.85
CA THR A 91 -21.95 -54.72 17.81
C THR A 91 -20.67 -55.48 18.15
N ARG A 92 -20.73 -56.81 18.35
CA ARG A 92 -19.52 -57.61 18.61
C ARG A 92 -18.57 -57.64 17.41
N VAL A 93 -19.10 -57.70 16.18
CA VAL A 93 -18.28 -57.62 14.96
C VAL A 93 -17.60 -56.25 14.85
N ALA A 94 -18.35 -55.18 15.06
CA ALA A 94 -17.85 -53.81 15.10
C ALA A 94 -16.73 -53.65 16.15
N GLN A 95 -16.98 -54.05 17.39
CA GLN A 95 -16.02 -53.96 18.48
C GLN A 95 -14.77 -54.80 18.25
N LYS A 96 -14.90 -56.00 17.69
CA LYS A 96 -13.75 -56.80 17.28
C LYS A 96 -12.89 -56.04 16.25
N LYS A 97 -13.52 -55.47 15.22
CA LYS A 97 -12.81 -54.70 14.20
C LYS A 97 -12.14 -53.44 14.78
N LEU A 98 -12.82 -52.75 15.70
CA LEU A 98 -12.26 -51.61 16.42
C LEU A 98 -11.11 -52.03 17.34
N TYR A 99 -11.13 -53.22 17.93
CA TYR A 99 -10.02 -53.73 18.72
C TYR A 99 -8.78 -54.06 17.88
N GLU A 100 -9.01 -54.68 16.72
CA GLU A 100 -7.95 -54.98 15.74
C GLU A 100 -7.30 -53.70 15.22
N THR A 101 -8.12 -52.69 14.88
CA THR A 101 -7.65 -51.47 14.21
C THR A 101 -7.18 -50.40 15.22
N TRP A 102 -7.95 -50.21 16.29
CA TRP A 102 -7.83 -49.06 17.20
C TRP A 102 -7.73 -49.46 18.68
N ARG A 103 -7.47 -50.73 19.00
CA ARG A 103 -7.43 -51.24 20.38
C ARG A 103 -8.69 -50.93 21.20
N GLY A 104 -9.84 -50.87 20.51
CA GLY A 104 -11.17 -50.80 21.11
C GLY A 104 -11.74 -49.38 21.19
N PHE A 105 -11.01 -48.37 20.69
CA PHE A 105 -11.42 -46.98 20.72
C PHE A 105 -11.11 -46.29 19.39
N ALA A 106 -12.11 -46.03 18.55
CA ALA A 106 -11.96 -45.20 17.36
C ALA A 106 -12.16 -43.72 17.71
N PRO A 107 -11.15 -42.84 17.53
CA PRO A 107 -11.30 -41.41 17.80
C PRO A 107 -12.48 -40.80 17.02
N PRO A 108 -13.25 -39.85 17.59
CA PRO A 108 -14.23 -39.12 16.82
C PRO A 108 -13.60 -38.47 15.58
N GLY A 109 -14.36 -38.31 14.49
CA GLY A 109 -13.85 -37.79 13.22
C GLY A 109 -13.21 -38.85 12.30
N THR A 110 -13.13 -40.11 12.74
CA THR A 110 -12.56 -41.21 11.93
C THR A 110 -13.64 -42.03 11.22
N CYS A 111 -13.25 -42.90 10.30
CA CYS A 111 -14.12 -43.91 9.71
C CYS A 111 -13.44 -45.29 9.71
N THR A 112 -14.16 -46.33 10.11
CA THR A 112 -13.72 -47.73 10.03
C THR A 112 -14.73 -48.58 9.26
N LEU A 113 -14.31 -49.20 8.16
CA LEU A 113 -15.15 -50.14 7.42
C LEU A 113 -15.17 -51.51 8.11
N VAL A 114 -16.38 -52.02 8.32
CA VAL A 114 -16.68 -53.30 8.98
C VAL A 114 -17.48 -54.17 8.01
N SER A 115 -16.95 -55.35 7.68
CA SER A 115 -17.64 -56.33 6.85
C SER A 115 -18.67 -57.09 7.69
N ILE A 116 -19.88 -57.23 7.16
CA ILE A 116 -20.96 -58.02 7.77
C ILE A 116 -20.71 -59.49 7.42
N PRO A 117 -20.65 -60.41 8.39
CA PRO A 117 -20.45 -61.83 8.10
C PRO A 117 -21.57 -62.40 7.22
N ASP A 118 -21.23 -63.20 6.21
CA ASP A 118 -22.20 -63.76 5.26
C ASP A 118 -23.33 -64.55 5.94
N GLY A 119 -23.02 -65.23 7.05
CA GLY A 119 -23.99 -65.98 7.85
C GLY A 119 -25.09 -65.13 8.50
N PHE A 120 -24.96 -63.80 8.55
CA PHE A 120 -26.00 -62.92 9.08
C PHE A 120 -27.14 -62.74 8.06
N ARG A 121 -26.84 -62.78 6.76
CA ARG A 121 -27.78 -62.38 5.70
C ARG A 121 -29.05 -63.23 5.67
N SER A 122 -28.93 -64.54 5.87
CA SER A 122 -30.07 -65.46 5.92
C SER A 122 -30.88 -65.36 7.22
N ARG A 123 -30.33 -64.73 8.26
CA ARG A 123 -30.91 -64.65 9.61
C ARG A 123 -31.34 -63.24 10.01
N SER A 124 -31.04 -62.22 9.24
CA SER A 124 -31.37 -60.82 9.53
C SER A 124 -32.59 -60.32 8.74
N ARG A 125 -32.86 -59.01 8.81
CA ARG A 125 -33.88 -58.32 7.98
C ARG A 125 -33.21 -57.48 6.89
N ASN A 126 -32.00 -57.85 6.47
CA ASN A 126 -31.23 -57.13 5.46
C ASN A 126 -31.85 -57.31 4.05
N VAL A 127 -32.91 -56.54 3.78
CA VAL A 127 -33.62 -56.53 2.49
C VAL A 127 -32.83 -55.85 1.37
N TRP A 128 -31.81 -55.06 1.70
CA TRP A 128 -31.01 -54.26 0.76
C TRP A 128 -29.73 -54.97 0.30
N GLY A 129 -29.37 -56.11 0.89
CA GLY A 129 -28.18 -56.87 0.51
C GLY A 129 -26.85 -56.20 0.90
N VAL A 130 -26.89 -55.27 1.87
CA VAL A 130 -25.73 -54.51 2.36
C VAL A 130 -24.68 -55.46 2.91
N ARG A 131 -23.42 -55.22 2.56
CA ARG A 131 -22.30 -56.08 2.99
C ARG A 131 -21.40 -55.43 4.03
N ARG A 132 -21.50 -54.11 4.21
CA ARG A 132 -20.57 -53.36 5.06
C ARG A 132 -21.26 -52.27 5.86
N VAL A 133 -20.68 -51.97 7.01
CA VAL A 133 -21.00 -50.81 7.85
C VAL A 133 -19.75 -49.94 7.94
N ALA A 134 -19.89 -48.64 7.67
CA ALA A 134 -18.86 -47.65 7.93
C ALA A 134 -19.11 -47.01 9.29
N LEU A 135 -18.29 -47.33 10.28
CA LEU A 135 -18.37 -46.74 11.61
C LEU A 135 -17.70 -45.36 11.57
N CYS A 136 -18.49 -44.30 11.69
CA CYS A 136 -18.02 -42.91 11.72
C CYS A 136 -18.31 -42.31 13.09
N PRO A 137 -17.43 -42.53 14.10
CA PRO A 137 -17.70 -42.02 15.41
C PRO A 137 -17.73 -40.50 15.46
N THR A 138 -18.84 -39.97 15.95
CA THR A 138 -19.03 -38.52 16.11
C THR A 138 -18.73 -38.05 17.53
N MET A 139 -18.58 -38.98 18.47
CA MET A 139 -18.38 -38.68 19.89
C MET A 139 -17.78 -39.87 20.64
N ARG A 140 -17.05 -39.59 21.72
CA ARG A 140 -16.48 -40.63 22.60
C ARG A 140 -17.58 -41.45 23.30
N MET A 141 -18.52 -40.75 23.91
CA MET A 141 -19.73 -41.28 24.55
C MET A 141 -20.89 -40.38 24.15
N PRO A 142 -22.15 -40.87 24.19
CA PRO A 142 -23.33 -40.06 23.87
C PRO A 142 -23.34 -38.72 24.64
N GLY A 143 -23.21 -37.60 23.92
CA GLY A 143 -23.17 -36.26 24.50
C GLY A 143 -23.08 -35.15 23.45
N ASP A 144 -23.17 -33.91 23.90
CA ASP A 144 -23.02 -32.70 23.07
C ASP A 144 -21.58 -32.64 22.48
N VAL A 145 -21.47 -32.38 21.18
CA VAL A 145 -20.18 -32.37 20.47
C VAL A 145 -19.66 -30.97 20.12
N ASN A 146 -20.17 -29.91 20.76
CA ASN A 146 -19.70 -28.54 20.55
C ASN A 146 -18.21 -28.31 20.85
N TRP A 147 -17.55 -29.25 21.53
CA TRP A 147 -16.10 -29.26 21.75
C TRP A 147 -15.32 -29.40 20.43
N ASP A 148 -15.90 -30.05 19.43
CA ASP A 148 -15.33 -30.18 18.11
C ASP A 148 -16.11 -29.31 17.11
N ARG A 149 -15.42 -28.38 16.48
CA ARG A 149 -16.07 -27.49 15.52
C ARG A 149 -16.36 -28.19 14.21
N GLU A 150 -15.63 -29.24 13.85
CA GLU A 150 -15.55 -29.81 12.48
C GLU A 150 -15.79 -31.33 12.43
N VAL A 151 -16.23 -31.97 13.52
CA VAL A 151 -16.41 -33.43 13.59
C VAL A 151 -17.22 -34.06 12.44
N VAL A 152 -18.22 -33.36 11.88
CA VAL A 152 -18.97 -33.87 10.71
C VAL A 152 -18.08 -33.86 9.47
N TYR A 153 -17.37 -32.75 9.23
CA TYR A 153 -16.41 -32.62 8.13
C TYR A 153 -15.35 -33.73 8.22
N GLU A 154 -14.75 -33.92 9.39
CA GLU A 154 -13.73 -34.93 9.63
C GLU A 154 -14.26 -36.35 9.37
N CYS A 155 -15.44 -36.70 9.92
CA CYS A 155 -16.06 -38.00 9.71
C CYS A 155 -16.34 -38.28 8.24
N VAL A 156 -16.88 -37.30 7.50
CA VAL A 156 -17.17 -37.43 6.08
C VAL A 156 -15.89 -37.57 5.28
N TRP A 157 -14.88 -36.74 5.55
CA TRP A 157 -13.58 -36.84 4.90
C TRP A 157 -12.95 -38.22 5.12
N SER A 158 -12.93 -38.68 6.38
CA SER A 158 -12.38 -39.99 6.76
C SER A 158 -13.15 -41.14 6.10
N LEU A 159 -14.48 -41.01 5.98
CA LEU A 159 -15.33 -41.95 5.25
C LEU A 159 -14.94 -42.04 3.78
N LEU A 160 -14.80 -40.91 3.09
CA LEU A 160 -14.40 -40.87 1.68
C LEU A 160 -12.99 -41.45 1.48
N CYS A 161 -12.05 -41.14 2.37
CA CYS A 161 -10.73 -41.77 2.37
C CYS A 161 -10.81 -43.30 2.56
N ALA A 162 -11.62 -43.78 3.50
CA ALA A 162 -11.77 -45.21 3.76
C ALA A 162 -12.38 -45.94 2.54
N VAL A 163 -13.40 -45.35 1.92
CA VAL A 163 -14.04 -45.87 0.70
C VAL A 163 -13.07 -45.87 -0.48
N ASP A 164 -12.37 -44.77 -0.74
CA ASP A 164 -11.43 -44.70 -1.86
C ASP A 164 -10.24 -45.64 -1.67
N ASN A 165 -9.70 -45.74 -0.45
CA ASN A 165 -8.66 -46.73 -0.12
C ASN A 165 -9.14 -48.16 -0.35
N HIS A 166 -10.38 -48.48 0.05
CA HIS A 166 -11.00 -49.77 -0.22
C HIS A 166 -11.11 -50.03 -1.73
N ASN A 167 -11.67 -49.09 -2.47
CA ASN A 167 -11.85 -49.19 -3.92
C ASN A 167 -10.52 -49.27 -4.68
N ARG A 168 -9.46 -48.61 -4.19
CA ARG A 168 -8.10 -48.77 -4.73
C ARG A 168 -7.55 -50.19 -4.51
N ARG A 169 -7.75 -50.78 -3.33
CA ARG A 169 -7.33 -52.18 -3.08
C ARG A 169 -8.07 -53.18 -3.96
N VAL A 170 -9.38 -53.02 -4.13
CA VAL A 170 -10.18 -53.86 -5.04
C VAL A 170 -9.69 -53.72 -6.49
N ARG A 171 -9.48 -52.49 -6.97
CA ARG A 171 -8.98 -52.23 -8.34
C ARG A 171 -7.60 -52.82 -8.60
N THR A 172 -6.73 -52.86 -7.57
CA THR A 172 -5.35 -53.35 -7.68
C THR A 172 -5.20 -54.84 -7.37
N GLY A 173 -6.31 -55.56 -7.12
CA GLY A 173 -6.28 -56.99 -6.77
C GLY A 173 -5.64 -57.29 -5.41
N ARG A 174 -5.61 -56.31 -4.50
CA ARG A 174 -5.04 -56.42 -3.14
C ARG A 174 -6.11 -56.55 -2.05
N SER A 175 -7.36 -56.76 -2.42
CA SER A 175 -8.47 -57.02 -1.50
C SER A 175 -8.58 -58.50 -1.18
N GLU A 176 -9.34 -58.84 -0.14
CA GLU A 176 -9.68 -60.24 0.16
C GLU A 176 -10.56 -60.84 -0.96
N ASP A 177 -10.51 -62.16 -1.14
CA ASP A 177 -11.27 -62.85 -2.18
C ASP A 177 -12.78 -62.60 -2.02
N GLY A 178 -13.43 -62.08 -3.08
CA GLY A 178 -14.86 -61.78 -3.10
C GLY A 178 -15.27 -60.35 -2.74
N GLU A 179 -14.32 -59.45 -2.43
CA GLU A 179 -14.62 -58.04 -2.16
C GLU A 179 -14.95 -57.24 -3.44
N THR A 180 -16.07 -56.52 -3.42
CA THR A 180 -16.47 -55.58 -4.49
C THR A 180 -16.20 -54.13 -4.11
N ALA A 181 -16.05 -53.27 -5.13
CA ALA A 181 -15.95 -51.83 -4.97
C ALA A 181 -17.24 -51.25 -4.40
N ILE A 182 -17.12 -50.28 -3.50
CA ILE A 182 -18.21 -49.49 -2.91
C ILE A 182 -18.56 -48.39 -3.91
N ARG A 183 -19.75 -48.47 -4.49
CA ARG A 183 -20.28 -47.50 -5.47
C ARG A 183 -21.33 -46.59 -4.85
N SER A 184 -22.06 -47.06 -3.85
CA SER A 184 -23.13 -46.32 -3.19
C SER A 184 -23.05 -46.48 -1.67
N ILE A 185 -23.27 -45.38 -0.95
CA ILE A 185 -23.35 -45.34 0.52
C ILE A 185 -24.70 -44.82 0.97
N LEU A 186 -25.25 -45.38 2.05
CA LEU A 186 -26.39 -44.81 2.76
C LEU A 186 -25.91 -44.13 4.04
N MET A 187 -26.24 -42.86 4.24
CA MET A 187 -25.87 -42.14 5.45
C MET A 187 -27.02 -41.27 5.98
N THR A 188 -26.97 -40.99 7.28
CA THR A 188 -27.88 -40.08 7.99
C THR A 188 -27.14 -38.80 8.36
N PRO A 189 -27.83 -37.68 8.67
CA PRO A 189 -27.18 -36.52 9.28
C PRO A 189 -26.36 -36.89 10.52
N LEU A 190 -25.06 -36.57 10.49
CA LEU A 190 -24.10 -36.97 11.52
C LEU A 190 -24.10 -35.96 12.68
N ALA A 191 -24.00 -36.46 13.90
CA ALA A 191 -23.91 -35.68 15.14
C ALA A 191 -25.12 -34.76 15.44
N THR A 192 -26.26 -34.95 14.78
CA THR A 192 -27.41 -34.04 14.87
C THR A 192 -28.36 -34.34 16.04
N GLY A 193 -28.42 -35.60 16.49
CA GLY A 193 -29.22 -36.02 17.65
C GLY A 193 -28.60 -35.56 18.98
N VAL A 194 -28.06 -36.51 19.76
CA VAL A 194 -27.41 -36.20 21.06
C VAL A 194 -26.23 -35.23 20.90
N GLY A 195 -25.56 -35.24 19.75
CA GLY A 195 -24.46 -34.33 19.43
C GLY A 195 -24.86 -32.86 19.23
N ARG A 196 -26.15 -32.57 19.02
CA ARG A 196 -26.70 -31.20 18.88
C ARG A 196 -26.10 -30.35 17.75
N VAL A 197 -25.53 -30.97 16.72
CA VAL A 197 -25.10 -30.23 15.51
C VAL A 197 -26.34 -29.75 14.75
N ALA A 198 -26.46 -28.43 14.57
CA ALA A 198 -27.59 -27.82 13.87
C ALA A 198 -27.64 -28.22 12.38
N PRO A 199 -28.83 -28.29 11.75
CA PRO A 199 -29.00 -28.71 10.35
C PRO A 199 -28.08 -27.98 9.37
N ARG A 200 -28.01 -26.65 9.47
CA ARG A 200 -27.14 -25.82 8.61
C ARG A 200 -25.66 -26.20 8.74
N LYS A 201 -25.15 -26.30 9.97
CA LYS A 201 -23.74 -26.60 10.24
C LYS A 201 -23.36 -27.99 9.73
N TRP A 202 -24.23 -28.98 9.95
CA TRP A 202 -24.03 -30.32 9.42
C TRP A 202 -23.96 -30.33 7.89
N ALA A 203 -24.92 -29.67 7.23
CA ALA A 203 -25.02 -29.62 5.78
C ALA A 203 -23.81 -28.93 5.14
N GLU A 204 -23.40 -27.77 5.66
CA GLU A 204 -22.22 -27.04 5.19
C GLU A 204 -20.96 -27.91 5.32
N GLN A 205 -20.79 -28.61 6.44
CA GLN A 205 -19.62 -29.48 6.66
C GLN A 205 -19.60 -30.72 5.75
N LEU A 206 -20.76 -31.36 5.53
CA LEU A 206 -20.89 -32.47 4.59
C LEU A 206 -20.51 -32.03 3.17
N VAL A 207 -21.06 -30.92 2.69
CA VAL A 207 -20.81 -30.40 1.34
C VAL A 207 -19.35 -29.98 1.17
N LEU A 208 -18.76 -29.27 2.14
CA LEU A 208 -17.34 -28.89 2.09
C LEU A 208 -16.42 -30.11 2.07
N ALA A 209 -16.67 -31.12 2.91
CA ALA A 209 -15.85 -32.32 2.96
C ALA A 209 -15.86 -33.07 1.61
N VAL A 210 -17.04 -33.23 1.02
CA VAL A 210 -17.18 -33.86 -0.31
C VAL A 210 -16.49 -33.03 -1.39
N LYS A 211 -16.74 -31.70 -1.43
CA LYS A 211 -16.15 -30.80 -2.42
C LYS A 211 -14.62 -30.79 -2.36
N HIS A 212 -14.06 -30.56 -1.17
CA HIS A 212 -12.61 -30.56 -0.99
C HIS A 212 -11.99 -31.92 -1.33
N PHE A 213 -12.70 -33.03 -1.07
CA PHE A 213 -12.19 -34.36 -1.39
C PHE A 213 -12.12 -34.59 -2.90
N VAL A 214 -13.12 -34.14 -3.65
CA VAL A 214 -13.10 -34.15 -5.12
C VAL A 214 -11.97 -33.27 -5.65
N GLU A 215 -11.85 -32.03 -5.17
CA GLU A 215 -10.78 -31.11 -5.58
C GLU A 215 -9.38 -31.68 -5.33
N ALA A 216 -9.16 -32.29 -4.15
CA ALA A 216 -7.90 -32.92 -3.80
C ALA A 216 -7.61 -34.17 -4.65
N SER A 217 -8.64 -34.94 -4.99
CA SER A 217 -8.53 -36.14 -5.83
C SER A 217 -8.23 -35.80 -7.29
N GLU A 218 -8.76 -34.69 -7.79
CA GLU A 218 -8.60 -34.25 -9.18
C GLU A 218 -7.35 -33.40 -9.42
N ASN A 219 -6.86 -32.64 -8.42
CA ASN A 219 -5.75 -31.69 -8.57
C ASN A 219 -4.57 -31.88 -7.59
N PRO A 220 -3.91 -33.05 -7.54
CA PRO A 220 -2.78 -33.28 -6.64
C PRO A 220 -1.57 -32.35 -6.90
N VAL A 221 -1.43 -31.83 -8.12
CA VAL A 221 -0.33 -30.93 -8.54
C VAL A 221 -0.42 -29.54 -7.89
N ALA A 222 -1.63 -29.05 -7.59
CA ALA A 222 -1.83 -27.70 -7.05
C ALA A 222 -1.26 -27.53 -5.64
N LEU A 223 -1.39 -28.56 -4.79
CA LEU A 223 -0.82 -28.59 -3.43
C LEU A 223 0.71 -28.69 -3.42
N ALA A 224 1.28 -29.45 -4.36
CA ALA A 224 2.73 -29.50 -4.53
C ALA A 224 3.27 -28.16 -5.03
N ALA A 225 2.58 -27.51 -5.98
CA ALA A 225 2.95 -26.21 -6.51
C ALA A 225 2.92 -25.10 -5.44
N SER A 226 1.90 -25.08 -4.56
CA SER A 226 1.83 -24.09 -3.47
C SER A 226 2.94 -24.28 -2.44
N THR A 227 3.30 -25.52 -2.11
CA THR A 227 4.42 -25.85 -1.22
C THR A 227 5.75 -25.42 -1.84
N ILE A 228 5.99 -25.74 -3.12
CA ILE A 228 7.19 -25.31 -3.86
C ILE A 228 7.28 -23.79 -3.91
N TYR A 229 6.15 -23.11 -4.17
CA TYR A 229 6.09 -21.65 -4.17
C TYR A 229 6.46 -21.05 -2.81
N LEU A 230 5.93 -21.61 -1.72
CA LEU A 230 6.24 -21.17 -0.36
C LEU A 230 7.74 -21.39 -0.03
N LEU A 231 8.28 -22.57 -0.35
CA LEU A 231 9.70 -22.86 -0.15
C LEU A 231 10.60 -21.95 -0.98
N PHE A 232 10.22 -21.66 -2.23
CA PHE A 232 10.94 -20.71 -3.09
C PHE A 232 10.93 -19.29 -2.51
N LYS A 233 9.79 -18.83 -1.97
CA LYS A 233 9.70 -17.54 -1.28
C LYS A 233 10.60 -17.50 -0.05
N LEU A 234 10.56 -18.54 0.79
CA LEU A 234 11.40 -18.65 1.98
C LEU A 234 12.89 -18.67 1.63
N TYR A 235 13.27 -19.42 0.59
CA TYR A 235 14.64 -19.43 0.07
C TYR A 235 15.08 -18.03 -0.37
N LYS A 236 14.26 -17.33 -1.18
CA LYS A 236 14.54 -15.95 -1.61
C LYS A 236 14.70 -14.98 -0.45
N ILE A 237 13.95 -15.16 0.64
CA ILE A 237 14.07 -14.34 1.85
C ILE A 237 15.37 -14.68 2.58
N ALA A 238 15.67 -15.96 2.79
CA ALA A 238 16.86 -16.41 3.52
C ALA A 238 18.17 -16.07 2.79
N THR A 239 18.18 -16.13 1.45
CA THR A 239 19.35 -15.79 0.62
C THR A 239 19.34 -14.34 0.13
N ASN A 240 18.48 -13.48 0.70
CA ASN A 240 18.45 -12.08 0.27
C ASN A 240 19.75 -11.37 0.70
N PRO A 241 20.49 -10.75 -0.22
CA PRO A 241 21.76 -10.08 0.09
C PRO A 241 21.59 -8.89 1.04
N LEU A 242 20.39 -8.34 1.18
CA LEU A 242 20.08 -7.26 2.11
C LEU A 242 19.82 -7.75 3.55
N ASN A 243 19.90 -9.05 3.83
CA ASN A 243 19.70 -9.60 5.18
C ASN A 243 20.72 -9.11 6.21
N ALA A 244 21.91 -8.68 5.77
CA ALA A 244 22.93 -8.12 6.66
C ALA A 244 22.62 -6.68 7.10
N VAL A 245 21.75 -5.96 6.38
CA VAL A 245 21.43 -4.57 6.66
C VAL A 245 20.43 -4.50 7.82
N PRO A 246 20.71 -3.75 8.89
CA PRO A 246 19.81 -3.59 10.03
C PRO A 246 18.43 -3.07 9.62
N GLY A 247 17.38 -3.46 10.33
CA GLY A 247 16.03 -2.97 10.08
C GLY A 247 14.98 -3.78 10.84
N PRO A 248 13.72 -3.34 10.79
CA PRO A 248 12.63 -4.08 11.41
C PRO A 248 12.44 -5.46 10.76
N TRP A 249 12.07 -6.45 11.56
CA TRP A 249 11.94 -7.85 11.12
C TRP A 249 11.00 -8.02 9.91
N TYR A 250 9.96 -7.20 9.79
CA TYR A 250 9.01 -7.27 8.67
C TYR A 250 9.63 -6.81 7.34
N ALA A 251 10.71 -6.02 7.36
CA ALA A 251 11.38 -5.54 6.15
C ALA A 251 12.00 -6.69 5.33
N HIS A 252 12.16 -7.86 5.92
CA HIS A 252 12.54 -9.09 5.20
C HIS A 252 11.43 -9.58 4.26
N PHE A 253 10.17 -9.24 4.56
CA PHE A 253 8.99 -9.78 3.90
C PHE A 253 8.20 -8.72 3.13
N THR A 254 8.15 -7.49 3.64
CA THR A 254 7.24 -6.46 3.13
C THR A 254 7.71 -5.03 3.44
N GLY A 255 7.33 -4.09 2.56
CA GLY A 255 7.46 -2.64 2.80
C GLY A 255 6.15 -1.99 3.29
N LEU A 256 5.12 -2.78 3.61
CA LEU A 256 3.79 -2.28 3.95
C LEU A 256 3.76 -1.19 5.04
N PRO A 257 4.53 -1.27 6.14
CA PRO A 257 4.52 -0.20 7.15
C PRO A 257 4.98 1.16 6.60
N GLY A 258 5.98 1.18 5.70
CA GLY A 258 6.38 2.41 4.99
C GLY A 258 5.28 2.93 4.08
N MET A 259 4.57 2.04 3.39
CA MET A 259 3.40 2.40 2.55
C MET A 259 2.27 3.00 3.40
N ILE A 260 1.98 2.42 4.57
CA ILE A 260 0.98 2.92 5.52
C ILE A 260 1.39 4.31 6.04
N ALA A 261 2.67 4.52 6.34
CA ALA A 261 3.19 5.83 6.76
C ALA A 261 3.00 6.88 5.66
N THR A 262 3.26 6.56 4.39
CA THR A 262 2.99 7.46 3.25
C THR A 262 1.50 7.77 3.12
N LEU A 263 0.60 6.78 3.25
CA LEU A 263 -0.85 7.00 3.20
C LEU A 263 -1.35 7.86 4.37
N ARG A 264 -0.70 7.77 5.54
CA ARG A 264 -0.95 8.63 6.70
C ARG A 264 -0.27 10.00 6.62
N GLN A 265 0.44 10.28 5.53
CA GLN A 265 1.18 11.53 5.33
C GLN A 265 2.26 11.76 6.40
N GLN A 266 2.93 10.70 6.86
CA GLN A 266 3.96 10.73 7.91
C GLN A 266 5.23 9.98 7.46
N GLN A 267 5.53 10.04 6.15
CA GLN A 267 6.57 9.22 5.54
C GLN A 267 7.96 9.54 6.11
N VAL A 268 8.32 10.82 6.17
CA VAL A 268 9.68 11.23 6.59
C VAL A 268 9.92 10.95 8.06
N GLN A 269 8.93 11.15 8.93
CA GLN A 269 9.02 10.88 10.36
C GLN A 269 9.20 9.39 10.62
N TYR A 270 8.47 8.54 9.91
CA TYR A 270 8.59 7.09 10.02
C TYR A 270 10.01 6.60 9.69
N TYR A 271 10.56 7.00 8.54
CA TYR A 271 11.92 6.59 8.17
C TYR A 271 13.00 7.24 9.04
N HIS A 272 12.76 8.44 9.55
CA HIS A 272 13.65 9.08 10.52
C HIS A 272 13.72 8.28 11.83
N GLY A 273 12.57 7.89 12.39
CA GLY A 273 12.52 7.05 13.61
C GLY A 273 13.21 5.69 13.43
N LEU A 274 13.14 5.12 12.22
CA LEU A 274 13.92 3.93 11.90
C LEU A 274 15.44 4.19 11.93
N HIS A 275 15.90 5.32 11.39
CA HIS A 275 17.33 5.69 11.49
C HIS A 275 17.78 5.93 12.94
N GLN A 276 16.94 6.53 13.77
CA GLN A 276 17.23 6.71 15.20
C GLN A 276 17.40 5.37 15.94
N THR A 277 16.74 4.31 15.47
CA THR A 277 16.77 2.98 16.10
C THR A 277 17.86 2.06 15.53
N TYR A 278 17.99 2.02 14.20
CA TYR A 278 18.83 1.03 13.49
C TYR A 278 20.14 1.61 12.95
N GLY A 279 20.31 2.94 12.98
CA GLY A 279 21.52 3.62 12.55
C GLY A 279 21.50 4.07 11.08
N PRO A 280 22.68 4.26 10.45
CA PRO A 280 22.82 4.97 9.19
C PRO A 280 22.39 4.21 7.95
N PHE A 281 22.25 2.87 8.02
CA PHE A 281 21.72 2.05 6.94
C PHE A 281 20.57 1.22 7.49
N VAL A 282 19.39 1.36 6.89
CA VAL A 282 18.18 0.68 7.35
C VAL A 282 17.46 0.02 6.20
N ARG A 283 17.26 -1.29 6.29
CA ARG A 283 16.40 -2.04 5.39
C ARG A 283 14.94 -1.77 5.73
N VAL A 284 14.18 -1.33 4.74
CA VAL A 284 12.76 -0.96 4.92
C VAL A 284 11.79 -1.86 4.15
N SER A 285 12.31 -2.61 3.17
CA SER A 285 11.56 -3.61 2.41
C SER A 285 12.51 -4.69 1.89
N PRO A 286 12.00 -5.74 1.21
CA PRO A 286 12.86 -6.78 0.66
C PRO A 286 13.86 -6.30 -0.40
N THR A 287 13.66 -5.10 -0.98
CA THR A 287 14.44 -4.54 -2.09
C THR A 287 14.91 -3.10 -1.86
N GLN A 288 14.55 -2.48 -0.73
CA GLN A 288 14.84 -1.07 -0.45
C GLN A 288 15.64 -0.88 0.84
N VAL A 289 16.61 0.02 0.76
CA VAL A 289 17.44 0.46 1.88
C VAL A 289 17.44 1.98 1.95
N PHE A 290 17.24 2.50 3.15
CA PHE A 290 17.35 3.91 3.44
C PHE A 290 18.69 4.17 4.11
N THR A 291 19.33 5.28 3.77
CA THR A 291 20.60 5.66 4.37
C THR A 291 20.64 7.13 4.78
N SER A 292 21.18 7.36 5.97
CA SER A 292 21.58 8.67 6.50
C SER A 292 23.11 8.79 6.58
N ASP A 293 23.84 7.88 5.94
CA ASP A 293 25.30 7.98 5.83
C ASP A 293 25.69 9.09 4.84
N LEU A 294 26.57 9.98 5.28
CA LEU A 294 26.93 11.17 4.51
C LEU A 294 27.81 10.85 3.28
N GLU A 295 28.70 9.86 3.39
CA GLU A 295 29.54 9.45 2.27
C GLU A 295 28.74 8.66 1.23
N ALA A 296 27.78 7.83 1.67
CA ALA A 296 26.80 7.23 0.78
C ALA A 296 25.98 8.29 0.06
N PHE A 297 25.47 9.31 0.76
CA PHE A 297 24.74 10.42 0.16
C PHE A 297 25.55 11.12 -0.93
N LYS A 298 26.81 11.48 -0.65
CA LYS A 298 27.72 12.07 -1.64
C LYS A 298 27.93 11.15 -2.84
N THR A 299 28.18 9.86 -2.59
CA THR A 299 28.42 8.86 -3.65
C THR A 299 27.20 8.67 -4.55
N ILE A 300 26.01 8.60 -3.97
CA ILE A 300 24.75 8.38 -4.69
C ILE A 300 24.41 9.59 -5.55
N HIS A 301 24.56 10.82 -5.02
CA HIS A 301 24.05 12.02 -5.69
C HIS A 301 25.11 12.86 -6.41
N LYS A 302 26.40 12.50 -6.37
CA LYS A 302 27.47 13.28 -7.03
C LYS A 302 27.21 13.51 -8.54
N MET A 303 27.86 14.55 -9.06
CA MET A 303 28.02 14.74 -10.50
C MET A 303 28.61 13.50 -11.17
N GLY A 304 28.02 13.09 -12.29
CA GLY A 304 28.45 11.89 -13.03
C GLY A 304 28.07 10.57 -12.35
N SER A 305 27.25 10.58 -11.30
CA SER A 305 26.76 9.36 -10.67
C SER A 305 25.96 8.49 -11.66
N HIS A 306 26.23 7.19 -11.65
CA HIS A 306 25.51 6.19 -12.45
C HIS A 306 24.22 5.70 -11.78
N PHE A 307 23.91 6.21 -10.58
CA PHE A 307 22.66 5.93 -9.89
C PHE A 307 21.49 6.63 -10.60
N ARG A 308 20.71 5.87 -11.36
CA ARG A 308 19.48 6.39 -11.97
C ARG A 308 18.40 6.62 -10.90
N LYS A 309 17.45 7.52 -11.20
CA LYS A 309 16.22 7.62 -10.41
C LYS A 309 15.43 6.31 -10.51
N ALA A 310 14.79 5.92 -9.40
CA ALA A 310 13.88 4.77 -9.37
C ALA A 310 12.58 5.06 -10.16
N ASP A 311 11.84 4.02 -10.52
CA ASP A 311 10.60 4.17 -11.29
C ASP A 311 9.47 4.81 -10.46
N TYR A 312 9.65 4.89 -9.14
CA TYR A 312 8.89 5.75 -8.22
C TYR A 312 8.57 7.13 -8.81
N TYR A 313 9.54 7.77 -9.48
CA TYR A 313 9.36 9.12 -10.02
C TYR A 313 8.32 9.20 -11.14
N HIS A 314 8.01 8.12 -11.85
CA HIS A 314 6.98 8.12 -12.90
C HIS A 314 5.56 8.36 -12.36
N TYR A 315 5.37 8.22 -11.04
CA TYR A 315 4.07 8.40 -10.38
C TYR A 315 3.87 9.82 -9.85
N PHE A 316 4.93 10.62 -9.70
CA PHE A 316 4.84 11.97 -9.13
C PHE A 316 5.06 13.04 -10.19
N GLY A 317 3.98 13.69 -10.61
CA GLY A 317 4.01 14.74 -11.63
C GLY A 317 2.63 15.08 -12.16
N PRO A 318 2.54 15.90 -13.21
CA PRO A 318 1.28 16.32 -13.80
C PRO A 318 0.65 15.26 -14.72
N THR A 319 1.41 14.26 -15.18
CA THR A 319 0.92 13.21 -16.08
C THR A 319 0.23 12.08 -15.34
N GLU A 320 -0.60 11.30 -16.05
CA GLU A 320 -1.21 10.10 -15.47
C GLU A 320 -0.12 9.18 -14.88
N ALA A 321 -0.35 8.73 -13.64
CA ALA A 321 0.57 7.89 -12.89
C ALA A 321 1.18 6.74 -13.72
N GLY A 322 2.50 6.72 -13.84
CA GLY A 322 3.23 5.69 -14.57
C GLY A 322 3.15 5.79 -16.10
N LYS A 323 2.68 6.92 -16.66
CA LYS A 323 2.54 7.11 -18.11
C LYS A 323 3.30 8.35 -18.64
N PRO A 324 4.02 8.20 -19.76
CA PRO A 324 4.69 9.31 -20.45
C PRO A 324 3.69 10.22 -21.21
N PRO A 325 4.12 11.41 -21.70
CA PRO A 325 5.47 11.99 -21.59
C PRO A 325 5.84 12.35 -20.15
N TYR A 326 7.14 12.33 -19.83
CA TYR A 326 7.63 12.65 -18.48
C TYR A 326 8.28 14.03 -18.48
N GLY A 327 7.91 14.87 -17.50
CA GLY A 327 8.60 16.13 -17.24
C GLY A 327 9.99 15.90 -16.64
N LEU A 328 10.83 16.93 -16.61
CA LEU A 328 12.23 16.87 -16.15
C LEU A 328 12.38 16.18 -14.79
N PHE A 329 11.45 16.42 -13.86
CA PHE A 329 11.44 15.78 -12.54
C PHE A 329 11.27 14.26 -12.60
N GLN A 330 10.41 13.76 -13.49
CA GLN A 330 10.04 12.35 -13.62
C GLN A 330 11.07 11.53 -14.41
N MET A 331 11.89 12.16 -15.25
CA MET A 331 12.84 11.46 -16.14
C MET A 331 13.86 10.61 -15.36
N THR A 332 13.85 9.31 -15.58
CA THR A 332 14.76 8.34 -14.95
C THR A 332 16.04 8.14 -15.74
N ASP A 333 15.97 8.16 -17.07
CA ASP A 333 17.13 8.09 -17.96
C ASP A 333 18.11 9.25 -17.70
N ILE A 334 19.39 8.94 -17.61
CA ILE A 334 20.43 9.91 -17.21
C ILE A 334 20.76 10.85 -18.37
N ALA A 335 20.88 10.32 -19.60
CA ALA A 335 21.28 11.08 -20.77
C ALA A 335 20.18 12.04 -21.23
N ALA A 336 18.95 11.53 -21.39
CA ALA A 336 17.78 12.30 -21.77
C ALA A 336 17.48 13.41 -20.75
N HIS A 337 17.58 13.10 -19.45
CA HIS A 337 17.46 14.14 -18.42
C HIS A 337 18.57 15.19 -18.54
N GLY A 338 19.82 14.78 -18.78
CA GLY A 338 20.94 15.71 -18.96
C GLY A 338 20.72 16.68 -20.12
N GLN A 339 20.21 16.17 -21.25
CA GLN A 339 19.83 16.97 -22.42
C GLN A 339 18.69 17.94 -22.08
N ARG A 340 17.59 17.45 -21.48
CA ARG A 340 16.43 18.27 -21.08
C ARG A 340 16.83 19.37 -20.08
N ARG A 341 17.66 19.03 -19.09
CA ARG A 341 18.18 19.99 -18.10
C ARG A 341 19.05 21.06 -18.75
N ARG A 342 19.93 20.69 -19.68
CA ARG A 342 20.80 21.65 -20.37
C ARG A 342 19.98 22.65 -21.19
N LEU A 343 18.91 22.17 -21.82
CA LEU A 343 18.00 22.98 -22.60
C LEU A 343 17.28 24.01 -21.71
N LEU A 344 16.68 23.57 -20.60
CA LEU A 344 15.90 24.43 -19.70
C LEU A 344 16.77 25.32 -18.78
N GLY A 345 17.97 24.85 -18.39
CA GLY A 345 18.76 25.45 -17.31
C GLY A 345 19.29 26.86 -17.57
N LYS A 346 19.39 27.28 -18.84
CA LYS A 346 19.95 28.60 -19.19
C LYS A 346 19.16 29.77 -18.61
N GLY A 347 17.84 29.67 -18.53
CA GLY A 347 17.04 30.75 -17.95
C GLY A 347 16.68 30.55 -16.48
N PHE A 348 17.36 29.62 -15.80
CA PHE A 348 17.36 29.50 -14.35
C PHE A 348 18.72 29.86 -13.72
N THR A 349 19.65 30.41 -14.51
CA THR A 349 20.90 30.94 -13.95
C THR A 349 20.61 32.21 -13.14
N LEU A 350 21.37 32.42 -12.07
CA LEU A 350 21.19 33.59 -11.21
C LEU A 350 21.30 34.92 -11.98
N SER A 351 22.27 35.03 -12.89
CA SER A 351 22.47 36.23 -13.70
C SER A 351 21.30 36.53 -14.63
N PHE A 352 20.71 35.49 -15.25
CA PHE A 352 19.53 35.65 -16.10
C PHE A 352 18.30 36.06 -15.30
N LEU A 353 18.08 35.42 -14.14
CA LEU A 353 16.96 35.75 -13.27
C LEU A 353 17.04 37.19 -12.75
N ARG A 354 18.21 37.64 -12.32
CA ARG A 354 18.44 39.03 -11.90
C ARG A 354 18.19 40.03 -13.03
N GLY A 355 18.72 39.74 -14.23
CA GLY A 355 18.59 40.64 -15.37
C GLY A 355 17.16 40.76 -15.93
N GLU A 356 16.39 39.67 -15.92
CA GLU A 356 15.10 39.60 -16.65
C GLU A 356 13.87 39.57 -15.74
N TRP A 357 13.98 39.00 -14.54
CA TRP A 357 12.82 38.64 -13.73
C TRP A 357 12.78 39.25 -12.32
N GLU A 358 13.88 39.78 -11.80
CA GLU A 358 13.96 40.33 -10.45
C GLU A 358 12.90 41.42 -10.18
N ALA A 359 12.75 42.38 -11.10
CA ALA A 359 11.76 43.44 -10.96
C ALA A 359 10.32 42.88 -10.88
N MET A 360 10.03 41.85 -11.67
CA MET A 360 8.72 41.18 -11.67
C MET A 360 8.49 40.39 -10.39
N VAL A 361 9.49 39.65 -9.90
CA VAL A 361 9.42 38.94 -8.61
C VAL A 361 9.17 39.95 -7.48
N LYS A 362 9.94 41.03 -7.45
CA LYS A 362 9.79 42.11 -6.46
C LYS A 362 8.38 42.71 -6.49
N GLU A 363 7.84 42.99 -7.68
CA GLU A 363 6.47 43.50 -7.86
C GLU A 363 5.42 42.52 -7.31
N LYS A 364 5.51 41.23 -7.65
CA LYS A 364 4.54 40.21 -7.21
C LYS A 364 4.60 39.97 -5.70
N VAL A 365 5.79 39.99 -5.10
CA VAL A 365 5.95 39.94 -3.65
C VAL A 365 5.32 41.16 -2.98
N GLN A 366 5.60 42.37 -3.49
CA GLN A 366 5.01 43.60 -2.95
C GLN A 366 3.48 43.54 -2.99
N LEU A 367 2.90 43.11 -4.10
CA LEU A 367 1.45 42.95 -4.25
C LEU A 367 0.86 41.98 -3.22
N ALA A 368 1.54 40.87 -2.95
CA ALA A 368 1.11 39.89 -1.95
C ALA A 368 1.13 40.48 -0.53
N VAL A 369 2.23 41.12 -0.14
CA VAL A 369 2.38 41.77 1.18
C VAL A 369 1.36 42.90 1.34
N ASP A 370 1.12 43.70 0.30
CA ASP A 370 0.10 44.76 0.32
C ASP A 370 -1.31 44.19 0.46
N ALA A 371 -1.60 43.08 -0.22
CA ALA A 371 -2.89 42.41 -0.14
C ALA A 371 -3.15 41.82 1.25
N MET A 372 -2.12 41.29 1.92
CA MET A 372 -2.22 40.87 3.31
C MET A 372 -2.60 42.03 4.24
N GLY A 373 -1.97 43.20 4.06
CA GLY A 373 -2.30 44.40 4.82
C GLY A 373 -3.76 44.83 4.62
N ARG A 374 -4.21 44.90 3.36
CA ARG A 374 -5.62 45.21 3.03
C ARG A 374 -6.59 44.20 3.64
N GLU A 375 -6.29 42.91 3.58
CA GLU A 375 -7.15 41.89 4.19
C GLU A 375 -7.25 42.03 5.71
N ALA A 376 -6.13 42.36 6.36
CA ALA A 376 -6.09 42.57 7.81
C ALA A 376 -6.95 43.76 8.25
N GLU A 377 -7.06 44.83 7.46
CA GLU A 377 -7.93 46.00 7.75
C GLU A 377 -9.41 45.60 7.93
N PHE A 378 -9.90 44.64 7.14
CA PHE A 378 -11.30 44.20 7.17
C PHE A 378 -11.52 42.92 8.01
N SER A 379 -10.45 42.32 8.51
CA SER A 379 -10.46 41.02 9.21
C SER A 379 -10.01 41.13 10.68
N GLY A 380 -10.11 42.32 11.27
CA GLY A 380 -9.71 42.56 12.66
C GLY A 380 -8.22 42.33 12.92
N GLY A 381 -7.37 42.60 11.93
CA GLY A 381 -5.93 42.37 11.98
C GLY A 381 -5.48 40.96 11.60
N VAL A 382 -6.39 40.00 11.42
CA VAL A 382 -6.05 38.60 11.16
C VAL A 382 -5.95 38.32 9.66
N VAL A 383 -4.87 37.65 9.22
CA VAL A 383 -4.66 37.26 7.81
C VAL A 383 -4.13 35.83 7.70
N ASP A 384 -4.60 35.07 6.70
CA ASP A 384 -3.98 33.79 6.33
C ASP A 384 -2.83 34.03 5.33
N VAL A 385 -1.59 34.00 5.83
CA VAL A 385 -0.41 34.28 4.99
C VAL A 385 -0.12 33.16 4.00
N ARG A 386 -0.49 31.91 4.30
CA ARG A 386 -0.25 30.77 3.40
C ARG A 386 -1.00 30.97 2.09
N LYS A 387 -2.26 31.42 2.15
CA LYS A 387 -3.07 31.76 0.97
C LYS A 387 -2.29 32.69 0.04
N TRP A 388 -1.86 33.84 0.55
CA TRP A 388 -1.18 34.86 -0.25
C TRP A 388 0.19 34.40 -0.77
N TRP A 389 0.93 33.57 -0.03
CA TRP A 389 2.16 32.95 -0.53
C TRP A 389 1.92 31.96 -1.67
N VAL A 390 0.84 31.17 -1.62
CA VAL A 390 0.44 30.29 -2.71
C VAL A 390 0.09 31.10 -3.97
N LEU A 391 -0.69 32.17 -3.81
CA LEU A 391 -1.05 33.06 -4.94
C LEU A 391 0.19 33.74 -5.54
N MET A 392 1.11 34.21 -4.69
CA MET A 392 2.35 34.86 -5.10
C MET A 392 3.24 33.92 -5.91
N ALA A 393 3.58 32.76 -5.35
CA ALA A 393 4.46 31.81 -6.01
C ALA A 393 3.84 31.28 -7.32
N GLY A 394 2.51 31.08 -7.33
CA GLY A 394 1.76 30.70 -8.53
C GLY A 394 1.83 31.74 -9.64
N ASP A 395 1.64 33.02 -9.31
CA ASP A 395 1.74 34.11 -10.28
C ASP A 395 3.19 34.32 -10.78
N VAL A 396 4.19 34.23 -9.89
CA VAL A 396 5.61 34.33 -10.24
C VAL A 396 5.99 33.22 -11.22
N VAL A 397 5.73 31.95 -10.88
CA VAL A 397 6.13 30.83 -11.74
C VAL A 397 5.39 30.88 -13.08
N SER A 398 4.11 31.23 -13.09
CA SER A 398 3.34 31.32 -14.33
C SER A 398 3.89 32.42 -15.24
N ARG A 399 4.24 33.58 -14.68
CA ARG A 399 4.81 34.70 -15.43
C ARG A 399 6.20 34.38 -15.97
N VAL A 400 7.08 33.80 -15.15
CA VAL A 400 8.44 33.38 -15.59
C VAL A 400 8.36 32.33 -16.69
N MET A 401 7.50 31.33 -16.53
CA MET A 401 7.42 30.20 -17.47
C MET A 401 6.70 30.55 -18.77
N PHE A 402 5.61 31.33 -18.72
CA PHE A 402 4.69 31.48 -19.85
C PHE A 402 4.42 32.93 -20.25
N GLY A 403 4.99 33.90 -19.54
CA GLY A 403 4.85 35.30 -19.88
C GLY A 403 3.47 35.86 -19.56
N GLN A 404 2.61 35.11 -18.88
CA GLN A 404 1.35 35.59 -18.33
C GLN A 404 1.18 35.06 -16.91
N SER A 405 0.62 35.89 -16.03
CA SER A 405 0.18 35.48 -14.70
C SER A 405 -1.31 35.16 -14.77
N PHE A 406 -1.77 34.23 -13.94
CA PHE A 406 -3.21 33.97 -13.78
C PHE A 406 -3.93 35.11 -13.04
N ASP A 407 -3.19 36.17 -12.66
CA ASP A 407 -3.64 37.34 -11.90
C ASP A 407 -4.36 36.96 -10.61
N THR A 408 -3.99 35.81 -10.04
CA THR A 408 -4.63 35.25 -8.84
C THR A 408 -4.35 36.10 -7.61
N LEU A 409 -3.22 36.81 -7.58
CA LEU A 409 -2.95 37.84 -6.55
C LEU A 409 -3.93 39.03 -6.61
N LYS A 410 -4.44 39.38 -7.79
CA LYS A 410 -5.37 40.51 -7.94
C LYS A 410 -6.78 40.12 -7.51
N THR A 411 -7.20 38.88 -7.83
CA THR A 411 -8.52 38.37 -7.43
C THR A 411 -8.55 37.98 -5.95
N GLY A 412 -7.42 37.54 -5.39
CA GLY A 412 -7.35 37.00 -4.03
C GLY A 412 -7.99 35.61 -3.89
N GLU A 413 -8.36 34.99 -5.02
CA GLU A 413 -9.07 33.71 -5.06
C GLU A 413 -8.10 32.57 -5.41
N MET A 414 -8.12 31.50 -4.61
CA MET A 414 -7.38 30.28 -4.93
C MET A 414 -8.09 29.53 -6.06
N ASP A 415 -7.34 29.22 -7.11
CA ASP A 415 -7.86 28.45 -8.23
C ASP A 415 -8.17 26.99 -7.81
N PRO A 416 -9.32 26.41 -8.22
CA PRO A 416 -9.71 25.02 -7.91
C PRO A 416 -8.66 23.96 -8.25
N TRP A 417 -7.73 24.26 -9.15
CA TRP A 417 -6.59 23.41 -9.47
C TRP A 417 -5.77 22.93 -8.28
N PHE A 418 -5.64 23.74 -7.22
CA PHE A 418 -4.89 23.31 -6.03
C PHE A 418 -5.54 22.07 -5.37
N GLU A 419 -6.86 21.95 -5.42
CA GLU A 419 -7.54 20.72 -4.99
C GLU A 419 -7.19 19.54 -5.90
N HIS A 420 -7.07 19.77 -7.21
CA HIS A 420 -6.70 18.73 -8.16
C HIS A 420 -5.27 18.20 -7.94
N ILE A 421 -4.32 19.02 -7.49
CA ILE A 421 -2.97 18.54 -7.10
C ILE A 421 -3.08 17.51 -5.97
N LYS A 422 -3.92 17.78 -4.95
CA LYS A 422 -4.13 16.86 -3.81
C LYS A 422 -4.71 15.53 -4.28
N TYR A 423 -5.77 15.56 -5.09
CA TYR A 423 -6.40 14.34 -5.61
C TYR A 423 -5.49 13.57 -6.58
N ALA A 424 -4.71 14.27 -7.40
CA ALA A 424 -3.72 13.65 -8.29
C ALA A 424 -2.65 12.91 -7.48
N THR A 425 -2.11 13.55 -6.44
CA THR A 425 -1.11 12.93 -5.54
C THR A 425 -1.66 11.68 -4.86
N LEU A 426 -2.88 11.73 -4.30
CA LEU A 426 -3.51 10.55 -3.69
C LEU A 426 -3.76 9.43 -4.71
N GLY A 427 -4.24 9.79 -5.91
CA GLY A 427 -4.43 8.84 -7.01
C GLY A 427 -3.13 8.17 -7.44
N SER A 428 -2.04 8.93 -7.50
CA SER A 428 -0.70 8.42 -7.83
C SER A 428 -0.11 7.50 -6.77
N VAL A 429 -0.27 7.84 -5.48
CA VAL A 429 0.13 6.95 -4.38
C VAL A 429 -0.66 5.64 -4.42
N ALA A 430 -1.96 5.69 -4.69
CA ALA A 430 -2.78 4.49 -4.87
C ALA A 430 -2.35 3.66 -6.09
N ALA A 431 -2.01 4.30 -7.21
CA ALA A 431 -1.51 3.63 -8.41
C ALA A 431 -0.13 2.98 -8.21
N LEU A 432 0.74 3.61 -7.43
CA LEU A 432 2.07 3.11 -7.08
C LEU A 432 1.98 1.85 -6.20
N PHE A 433 1.16 1.92 -5.14
CA PHE A 433 1.09 0.87 -4.13
C PHE A 433 0.12 -0.26 -4.46
N PHE A 434 -0.94 0.03 -5.21
CA PHE A 434 -1.98 -0.94 -5.55
C PHE A 434 -2.35 -0.87 -7.04
N PRO A 435 -1.41 -1.12 -7.97
CA PRO A 435 -1.60 -0.88 -9.40
C PRO A 435 -2.79 -1.66 -9.99
N VAL A 436 -2.96 -2.92 -9.60
CA VAL A 436 -4.08 -3.76 -10.06
C VAL A 436 -5.42 -3.23 -9.53
N LEU A 437 -5.50 -2.96 -8.23
CA LEU A 437 -6.71 -2.43 -7.62
C LEU A 437 -7.07 -1.06 -8.19
N HIS A 438 -6.09 -0.18 -8.38
CA HIS A 438 -6.27 1.12 -9.01
C HIS A 438 -6.81 0.99 -10.43
N ALA A 439 -6.23 0.09 -11.25
CA ALA A 439 -6.67 -0.14 -12.62
C ALA A 439 -8.09 -0.72 -12.70
N VAL A 440 -8.47 -1.60 -11.77
CA VAL A 440 -9.84 -2.14 -11.67
C VAL A 440 -10.81 -1.06 -11.21
N ALA A 441 -10.50 -0.36 -10.11
CA ALA A 441 -11.35 0.68 -9.53
C ALA A 441 -11.66 1.81 -10.52
N LYS A 442 -10.66 2.21 -11.32
CA LYS A 442 -10.81 3.22 -12.39
C LYS A 442 -11.83 2.83 -13.47
N ARG A 443 -12.07 1.53 -13.70
CA ARG A 443 -13.01 1.03 -14.72
C ARG A 443 -14.43 0.83 -14.20
N LEU A 444 -14.66 0.90 -12.88
CA LEU A 444 -15.98 0.70 -12.29
C LEU A 444 -16.85 1.95 -12.47
N PRO A 445 -18.15 1.83 -12.81
CA PRO A 445 -18.98 2.99 -13.16
C PRO A 445 -19.15 4.05 -12.05
N ILE A 446 -19.23 3.64 -10.79
CA ILE A 446 -19.42 4.55 -9.65
C ILE A 446 -18.07 5.05 -9.12
N ILE A 447 -17.14 4.12 -8.87
CA ILE A 447 -15.83 4.43 -8.27
C ILE A 447 -14.90 5.13 -9.28
N GLY A 448 -14.94 4.73 -10.54
CA GLY A 448 -14.07 5.22 -11.61
C GLY A 448 -14.30 6.69 -11.99
N ASN A 449 -15.41 7.30 -11.57
CA ASN A 449 -15.67 8.73 -11.74
C ASN A 449 -15.10 9.60 -10.61
N ALA A 450 -14.47 9.01 -9.60
CA ALA A 450 -13.88 9.78 -8.51
C ALA A 450 -12.76 10.73 -9.00
N ARG A 451 -12.65 11.91 -8.36
CA ARG A 451 -11.69 12.97 -8.70
C ARG A 451 -10.25 12.45 -8.78
N VAL A 452 -9.87 11.51 -7.91
CA VAL A 452 -8.53 10.90 -7.86
C VAL A 452 -8.09 10.21 -9.16
N PHE A 453 -9.02 9.75 -10.00
CA PHE A 453 -8.68 9.09 -11.27
C PHE A 453 -8.54 10.06 -12.46
N HIS A 454 -9.09 11.26 -12.37
CA HIS A 454 -9.18 12.22 -13.48
C HIS A 454 -8.48 13.56 -13.21
N ALA A 455 -8.00 13.82 -11.98
CA ALA A 455 -7.34 15.08 -11.61
C ALA A 455 -6.15 15.44 -12.51
N HIS A 456 -5.35 14.46 -12.94
CA HIS A 456 -4.23 14.66 -13.88
C HIS A 456 -4.66 15.28 -15.22
N LYS A 457 -5.90 15.06 -15.68
CA LYS A 457 -6.41 15.72 -16.90
C LYS A 457 -6.54 17.22 -16.71
N SER A 458 -6.99 17.66 -15.54
CA SER A 458 -7.03 19.09 -15.21
C SER A 458 -5.61 19.63 -15.15
N LEU A 459 -4.66 18.91 -14.53
CA LEU A 459 -3.25 19.31 -14.45
C LEU A 459 -2.60 19.54 -15.82
N ILE A 460 -2.80 18.62 -16.78
CA ILE A 460 -2.30 18.87 -18.15
C ILE A 460 -3.11 19.96 -18.87
N GLY A 461 -4.39 20.12 -18.53
CA GLY A 461 -5.27 21.17 -19.04
C GLY A 461 -4.68 22.57 -18.90
N LYS A 462 -4.31 23.02 -17.69
CA LYS A 462 -3.68 24.35 -17.56
C LYS A 462 -2.29 24.41 -18.18
N GLY A 463 -1.54 23.31 -18.21
CA GLY A 463 -0.28 23.27 -18.95
C GLY A 463 -0.50 23.68 -20.41
N ARG A 464 -1.57 23.18 -21.04
CA ARG A 464 -1.98 23.58 -22.40
C ARG A 464 -2.47 25.02 -22.48
N GLU A 465 -3.28 25.48 -21.52
CA GLU A 465 -3.76 26.87 -21.50
C GLU A 465 -2.60 27.86 -21.40
N ALA A 466 -1.63 27.57 -20.53
CA ALA A 466 -0.44 28.38 -20.35
C ALA A 466 0.40 28.45 -21.63
N VAL A 467 0.60 27.31 -22.31
CA VAL A 467 1.31 27.27 -23.61
C VAL A 467 0.55 28.02 -24.69
N ALA A 468 -0.77 27.83 -24.79
CA ALA A 468 -1.60 28.52 -25.77
C ALA A 468 -1.59 30.05 -25.55
N ASN A 469 -1.66 30.51 -24.30
CA ASN A 469 -1.60 31.93 -23.95
C ASN A 469 -0.24 32.54 -24.27
N SER A 470 0.84 31.81 -24.00
CA SER A 470 2.20 32.19 -24.41
C SER A 470 2.30 32.41 -25.92
N MET A 471 1.71 31.53 -26.74
CA MET A 471 1.77 31.63 -28.20
C MET A 471 0.95 32.80 -28.77
N ARG A 472 -0.11 33.22 -28.09
CA ARG A 472 -0.98 34.33 -28.53
C ARG A 472 -0.43 35.72 -28.22
N THR A 473 0.49 35.83 -27.26
CA THR A 473 1.04 37.11 -26.83
C THR A 473 2.18 37.53 -27.76
N THR A 474 2.08 38.68 -28.42
CA THR A 474 3.14 39.25 -29.29
C THR A 474 3.67 40.56 -28.70
N GLY A 475 5.00 40.74 -28.70
CA GLY A 475 5.68 41.95 -28.20
C GLY A 475 6.74 41.68 -27.12
N PRO A 476 7.41 42.72 -26.55
CA PRO A 476 8.46 42.55 -25.52
C PRO A 476 7.99 41.79 -24.27
N GLN A 477 6.69 41.82 -23.98
CA GLN A 477 6.05 41.08 -22.88
C GLN A 477 5.81 39.58 -23.18
N SER A 478 6.06 39.11 -24.41
CA SER A 478 5.98 37.68 -24.77
C SER A 478 7.27 36.89 -24.48
N ALA A 479 8.30 37.56 -23.99
CA ALA A 479 9.59 36.96 -23.65
C ALA A 479 9.48 36.14 -22.36
N ASN A 480 9.09 34.88 -22.47
CA ASN A 480 9.10 33.94 -21.34
C ASN A 480 10.20 32.88 -21.47
N LEU A 481 10.45 32.17 -20.36
CA LEU A 481 11.51 31.18 -20.29
C LEU A 481 11.36 30.11 -21.38
N PHE A 482 10.15 29.58 -21.58
CA PHE A 482 9.90 28.55 -22.59
C PHE A 482 10.08 29.07 -24.01
N ALA A 483 9.63 30.28 -24.35
CA ALA A 483 9.82 30.88 -25.68
C ALA A 483 11.32 31.06 -26.01
N LYS A 484 12.12 31.53 -25.05
CA LYS A 484 13.57 31.67 -25.23
C LYS A 484 14.29 30.31 -25.29
N VAL A 485 13.81 29.31 -24.53
CA VAL A 485 14.37 27.95 -24.57
C VAL A 485 13.98 27.21 -25.85
N LEU A 486 12.73 27.32 -26.32
CA LEU A 486 12.22 26.70 -27.53
C LEU A 486 12.89 27.27 -28.79
N SER A 487 13.05 28.59 -28.88
CA SER A 487 13.79 29.21 -29.99
C SER A 487 15.27 28.84 -30.03
N GLN A 488 15.85 28.41 -28.90
CA GLN A 488 17.19 27.81 -28.86
C GLN A 488 17.17 26.31 -29.16
N ALA A 489 16.11 25.60 -28.75
CA ALA A 489 15.88 24.19 -29.05
C ALA A 489 15.79 23.97 -30.57
N GLU A 490 15.05 24.82 -31.28
CA GLU A 490 14.89 24.80 -32.75
C GLU A 490 16.21 24.98 -33.52
N LYS A 491 17.22 25.59 -32.89
CA LYS A 491 18.57 25.75 -33.46
C LYS A 491 19.49 24.55 -33.19
N SER A 492 18.99 23.53 -32.50
CA SER A 492 19.71 22.30 -32.11
C SER A 492 18.86 21.06 -32.43
N ASP A 493 19.47 19.87 -32.48
CA ASP A 493 18.79 18.59 -32.80
C ASP A 493 17.90 18.07 -31.63
N GLY A 494 17.27 18.97 -30.87
CA GLY A 494 16.63 18.69 -29.58
C GLY A 494 15.30 19.42 -29.38
N SER A 495 14.43 19.39 -30.38
CA SER A 495 13.09 19.96 -30.29
C SER A 495 12.20 19.19 -29.30
N LEU A 496 11.40 19.93 -28.53
CA LEU A 496 10.39 19.36 -27.63
C LEU A 496 9.06 19.26 -28.37
N THR A 497 8.35 18.15 -28.20
CA THR A 497 6.98 18.03 -28.69
C THR A 497 6.04 18.94 -27.88
N GLU A 498 4.92 19.37 -28.48
CA GLU A 498 3.91 20.18 -27.78
C GLU A 498 3.44 19.52 -26.47
N ALA A 499 3.26 18.19 -26.49
CA ALA A 499 2.87 17.42 -25.31
C ALA A 499 3.92 17.47 -24.20
N GLU A 500 5.21 17.43 -24.54
CA GLU A 500 6.30 17.57 -23.57
C GLU A 500 6.36 18.99 -23.03
N ILE A 501 6.17 20.01 -23.85
CA ILE A 501 6.14 21.41 -23.42
C ILE A 501 4.99 21.61 -22.41
N CYS A 502 3.79 21.12 -22.72
CA CYS A 502 2.65 21.19 -21.80
C CYS A 502 2.89 20.44 -20.49
N THR A 503 3.62 19.33 -20.55
CA THR A 503 3.97 18.52 -19.37
C THR A 503 4.98 19.24 -18.50
N GLU A 504 6.03 19.81 -19.08
CA GLU A 504 7.01 20.62 -18.35
C GLU A 504 6.35 21.87 -17.76
N ALA A 505 5.46 22.51 -18.52
CA ALA A 505 4.69 23.65 -18.06
C ALA A 505 3.90 23.33 -16.77
N ALA A 506 3.09 22.27 -16.81
CA ALA A 506 2.36 21.81 -15.64
C ALA A 506 3.28 21.40 -14.48
N SER A 507 4.42 20.76 -14.78
CA SER A 507 5.39 20.35 -13.78
C SER A 507 6.03 21.54 -13.06
N PHE A 508 6.38 22.62 -13.78
CA PHE A 508 6.95 23.82 -13.17
C PHE A 508 5.95 24.57 -12.32
N MET A 509 4.69 24.68 -12.76
CA MET A 509 3.63 25.32 -11.95
C MET A 509 3.46 24.61 -10.60
N ILE A 510 3.38 23.27 -10.60
CA ILE A 510 3.26 22.49 -9.36
C ILE A 510 4.52 22.68 -8.50
N ALA A 511 5.71 22.53 -9.09
CA ALA A 511 6.97 22.57 -8.34
C ALA A 511 7.30 23.95 -7.77
N GLY A 512 7.01 25.04 -8.49
CA GLY A 512 7.33 26.40 -8.06
C GLY A 512 6.35 26.98 -7.04
N THR A 513 5.08 26.54 -7.07
CA THR A 513 4.04 27.15 -6.22
C THR A 513 4.05 26.60 -4.80
N ASP A 514 3.87 25.29 -4.64
CA ASP A 514 3.70 24.68 -3.30
C ASP A 514 5.00 24.72 -2.50
N THR A 515 6.16 24.65 -3.16
CA THR A 515 7.44 24.58 -2.44
C THR A 515 7.83 25.93 -1.81
N THR A 516 7.77 27.02 -2.58
CA THR A 516 8.07 28.36 -2.07
C THR A 516 7.06 28.79 -1.02
N SER A 517 5.76 28.58 -1.27
CA SER A 517 4.70 29.00 -0.36
C SER A 517 4.73 28.28 0.99
N ASN A 518 4.93 26.96 1.01
CA ASN A 518 5.07 26.22 2.27
C ASN A 518 6.34 26.63 3.03
N THR A 519 7.46 26.86 2.33
CA THR A 519 8.71 27.31 2.96
C THR A 519 8.53 28.68 3.62
N LEU A 520 7.91 29.65 2.94
CA LEU A 520 7.58 30.97 3.51
C LEU A 520 6.63 30.89 4.69
N THR A 521 5.64 29.99 4.61
CA THR A 521 4.68 29.77 5.70
C THR A 521 5.40 29.29 6.97
N TYR A 522 6.29 28.31 6.85
CA TYR A 522 7.07 27.81 7.98
C TYR A 522 8.17 28.76 8.43
N LEU A 523 8.69 29.62 7.54
CA LEU A 523 9.61 30.70 7.91
C LEU A 523 8.95 31.63 8.94
N LEU A 524 7.76 32.15 8.61
CA LEU A 524 7.03 33.06 9.50
C LEU A 524 6.66 32.35 10.80
N TRP A 525 6.19 31.10 10.72
CA TRP A 525 5.91 30.28 11.91
C TRP A 525 7.13 30.11 12.83
N ALA A 526 8.30 29.84 12.28
CA ALA A 526 9.51 29.62 13.06
C ALA A 526 10.05 30.92 13.68
N VAL A 527 10.10 32.00 12.90
CA VAL A 527 10.60 33.30 13.39
C VAL A 527 9.69 33.87 14.47
N LEU A 528 8.37 33.83 14.28
CA LEU A 528 7.41 34.43 15.21
C LEU A 528 7.25 33.66 16.52
N GLN A 529 7.80 32.45 16.62
CA GLN A 529 7.93 31.75 17.91
C GLN A 529 9.09 32.27 18.76
N ASN A 530 9.98 33.08 18.19
CA ASN A 530 11.14 33.64 18.87
C ASN A 530 11.13 35.18 18.75
N PRO A 531 10.56 35.91 19.72
CA PRO A 531 10.47 37.37 19.69
C PRO A 531 11.83 38.07 19.58
N THR A 532 12.90 37.48 20.14
CA THR A 532 14.25 38.04 20.03
C THR A 532 14.79 37.94 18.61
N LEU A 533 14.61 36.79 17.97
CA LEU A 533 14.98 36.62 16.56
C LEU A 533 14.15 37.54 15.66
N GLN A 534 12.84 37.59 15.86
CA GLN A 534 11.95 38.48 15.13
C GLN A 534 12.45 39.91 15.17
N LYS A 535 12.71 40.45 16.37
CA LYS A 535 13.18 41.82 16.52
C LYS A 535 14.50 42.09 15.80
N THR A 536 15.47 41.17 15.92
CA THR A 536 16.77 41.30 15.23
C THR A 536 16.60 41.28 13.71
N LEU A 537 15.72 40.43 13.17
CA LEU A 537 15.43 40.38 11.74
C LEU A 537 14.73 41.65 11.26
N GLU A 538 13.74 42.15 12.02
CA GLU A 538 13.05 43.41 11.75
C GLU A 538 14.04 44.59 11.72
N GLU A 539 14.93 44.70 12.72
CA GLU A 539 15.98 45.72 12.77
C GLU A 539 16.92 45.66 11.56
N GLU A 540 17.33 44.46 11.14
CA GLU A 540 18.20 44.27 9.97
C GLU A 540 17.51 44.72 8.67
N VAL A 541 16.25 44.31 8.43
CA VAL A 541 15.54 44.65 7.19
C VAL A 541 15.04 46.09 7.14
N THR A 542 14.81 46.73 8.30
CA THR A 542 14.54 48.17 8.38
C THR A 542 15.79 49.01 8.08
N GLY A 543 16.99 48.46 8.28
CA GLY A 543 18.26 49.10 7.92
C GLY A 543 18.56 49.16 6.42
N LEU A 544 17.79 48.46 5.58
CA LEU A 544 17.92 48.52 4.13
C LEU A 544 17.54 49.90 3.57
N GLU A 545 18.23 50.34 2.52
CA GLU A 545 17.82 51.51 1.74
C GLU A 545 16.39 51.36 1.19
N GLU A 546 15.77 52.45 0.74
CA GLU A 546 14.44 52.42 0.13
C GLU A 546 14.42 51.60 -1.17
N THR A 547 15.51 51.71 -1.94
CA THR A 547 15.73 50.90 -3.14
C THR A 547 16.81 49.86 -2.88
N TYR A 548 16.42 48.59 -2.84
CA TYR A 548 17.32 47.45 -2.70
C TYR A 548 17.02 46.37 -3.75
N THR A 549 18.04 45.56 -4.01
CA THR A 549 18.10 44.47 -4.98
C THR A 549 18.24 43.12 -4.28
N ASP A 550 18.11 42.03 -5.04
CA ASP A 550 18.37 40.67 -4.57
C ASP A 550 19.82 40.48 -4.09
N VAL A 551 20.77 41.26 -4.64
CA VAL A 551 22.17 41.26 -4.20
C VAL A 551 22.28 41.82 -2.79
N ASP A 552 21.60 42.92 -2.48
CA ASP A 552 21.64 43.54 -1.15
C ASP A 552 21.06 42.58 -0.10
N LEU A 553 19.93 41.95 -0.42
CA LEU A 553 19.29 40.95 0.45
C LEU A 553 20.15 39.71 0.70
N GLU A 554 20.98 39.31 -0.27
CA GLU A 554 21.91 38.18 -0.13
C GLU A 554 23.02 38.45 0.89
N THR A 555 23.33 39.72 1.15
CA THR A 555 24.39 40.11 2.10
C THR A 555 23.92 40.22 3.54
N LEU A 556 22.61 40.20 3.78
CA LEU A 556 22.02 40.32 5.11
C LEU A 556 22.24 39.04 5.95
N PRO A 557 23.09 39.07 6.99
CA PRO A 557 23.48 37.85 7.71
C PRO A 557 22.32 37.18 8.46
N VAL A 558 21.42 37.93 9.10
CA VAL A 558 20.32 37.36 9.89
C VAL A 558 19.24 36.81 8.96
N LEU A 559 18.85 37.54 7.92
CA LEU A 559 17.94 37.06 6.89
C LEU A 559 18.46 35.78 6.24
N HIS A 560 19.73 35.75 5.83
CA HIS A 560 20.35 34.55 5.25
C HIS A 560 20.30 33.37 6.23
N ALA A 561 20.69 33.60 7.49
CA ALA A 561 20.69 32.58 8.52
C ALA A 561 19.29 32.00 8.80
N VAL A 562 18.26 32.84 8.83
CA VAL A 562 16.86 32.43 9.00
C VAL A 562 16.39 31.59 7.81
N LEU A 563 16.75 32.00 6.58
CA LEU A 563 16.40 31.25 5.37
C LEU A 563 17.02 29.86 5.34
N GLU A 564 18.31 29.75 5.62
CA GLU A 564 18.99 28.46 5.61
C GLU A 564 18.48 27.53 6.73
N GLU A 565 18.20 28.07 7.93
CA GLU A 565 17.62 27.27 9.01
C GLU A 565 16.17 26.83 8.73
N THR A 566 15.39 27.71 8.09
CA THR A 566 14.05 27.35 7.60
C THR A 566 14.15 26.23 6.58
N LEU A 567 15.04 26.32 5.60
CA LEU A 567 15.25 25.27 4.59
C LEU A 567 15.77 23.97 5.21
N ARG A 568 16.55 24.04 6.30
CA ARG A 568 17.04 22.87 7.03
C ARG A 568 15.89 22.11 7.70
N LEU A 569 15.08 22.81 8.51
CA LEU A 569 14.02 22.20 9.30
C LEU A 569 12.72 22.01 8.54
N TYR A 570 12.32 23.00 7.76
CA TYR A 570 11.02 23.13 7.11
C TYR A 570 11.12 23.32 5.59
N GLY A 571 12.23 22.89 4.97
CA GLY A 571 12.35 22.87 3.52
C GLY A 571 11.23 22.02 2.90
N ALA A 572 10.54 22.56 1.90
CA ALA A 572 9.28 22.01 1.42
C ALA A 572 9.34 20.57 0.88
N ALA A 573 10.51 20.08 0.43
CA ALA A 573 10.66 18.76 -0.20
C ALA A 573 11.64 17.84 0.58
N PRO A 574 11.33 17.44 1.83
CA PRO A 574 12.29 16.73 2.67
C PRO A 574 12.26 15.19 2.45
N ALA A 575 11.37 14.72 1.57
CA ALA A 575 11.07 13.32 1.32
C ALA A 575 12.25 12.50 0.74
N PRO A 576 12.14 11.16 0.75
CA PRO A 576 13.18 10.29 0.21
C PRO A 576 13.40 10.49 -1.29
N LEU A 577 14.67 10.44 -1.71
CA LEU A 577 15.08 10.53 -3.11
C LEU A 577 15.62 9.18 -3.61
N PRO A 578 14.75 8.21 -3.97
CA PRO A 578 15.18 6.86 -4.30
C PRO A 578 16.04 6.80 -5.56
N ARG A 579 17.08 5.98 -5.51
CA ARG A 579 18.01 5.71 -6.61
C ARG A 579 18.21 4.22 -6.74
N VAL A 580 18.50 3.76 -7.96
CA VAL A 580 18.77 2.36 -8.23
C VAL A 580 20.28 2.15 -8.29
N VAL A 581 20.77 1.17 -7.54
CA VAL A 581 22.17 0.74 -7.59
C VAL A 581 22.50 0.26 -9.02
N PRO A 582 23.58 0.78 -9.63
CA PRO A 582 23.95 0.46 -11.01
C PRO A 582 24.41 -1.01 -11.16
N ASP A 583 24.55 -1.42 -12.42
CA ASP A 583 25.07 -2.75 -12.78
C ASP A 583 26.46 -2.98 -12.16
N GLY A 584 26.70 -4.22 -11.73
CA GLY A 584 27.91 -4.60 -10.99
C GLY A 584 27.82 -4.43 -9.47
N GLY A 585 26.78 -3.76 -8.95
CA GLY A 585 26.64 -3.50 -7.52
C GLY A 585 27.62 -2.46 -7.00
N ILE A 586 27.50 -2.11 -5.73
CA ILE A 586 28.37 -1.10 -5.11
C ILE A 586 28.47 -1.28 -3.60
N ARG A 587 29.63 -0.95 -3.03
CA ARG A 587 29.82 -0.85 -1.58
C ARG A 587 29.50 0.56 -1.09
N LEU A 588 28.59 0.68 -0.12
CA LEU A 588 28.31 1.93 0.60
C LEU A 588 28.41 1.63 2.11
N GLY A 589 29.25 2.39 2.81
CA GLY A 589 29.65 2.04 4.18
C GLY A 589 30.20 0.61 4.25
N ASP A 590 29.69 -0.16 5.21
CA ASP A 590 30.11 -1.54 5.46
C ASP A 590 29.36 -2.59 4.63
N TYR A 591 28.41 -2.16 3.79
CA TYR A 591 27.50 -3.06 3.07
C TYR A 591 27.76 -3.05 1.56
N HIS A 592 27.64 -4.23 0.95
CA HIS A 592 27.63 -4.38 -0.50
C HIS A 592 26.18 -4.51 -1.00
N PHE A 593 25.75 -3.58 -1.85
CA PHE A 593 24.42 -3.57 -2.43
C PHE A 593 24.47 -4.12 -3.86
N PRO A 594 23.66 -5.13 -4.20
CA PRO A 594 23.60 -5.63 -5.57
C PRO A 594 22.88 -4.66 -6.49
N ALA A 595 23.15 -4.77 -7.79
CA ALA A 595 22.46 -4.05 -8.85
C ALA A 595 20.93 -4.21 -8.73
N GLY A 596 20.20 -3.13 -9.00
CA GLY A 596 18.73 -3.11 -8.88
C GLY A 596 18.20 -2.85 -7.47
N THR A 597 19.06 -2.82 -6.43
CA THR A 597 18.65 -2.39 -5.09
C THR A 597 18.27 -0.91 -5.13
N GLU A 598 17.13 -0.57 -4.52
CA GLU A 598 16.74 0.82 -4.34
C GLU A 598 17.34 1.37 -3.04
N VAL A 599 18.17 2.42 -3.17
CA VAL A 599 18.76 3.15 -2.06
C VAL A 599 18.19 4.56 -1.99
N SER A 600 17.76 4.98 -0.81
CA SER A 600 17.13 6.28 -0.60
C SER A 600 17.85 7.07 0.47
N THR A 601 18.01 8.38 0.22
CA THR A 601 18.41 9.37 1.23
C THR A 601 17.28 10.37 1.36
N GLN A 602 17.00 10.85 2.57
CA GLN A 602 16.01 11.90 2.80
C GLN A 602 16.66 13.10 3.48
N ALA A 603 16.37 14.30 2.96
CA ALA A 603 16.89 15.54 3.54
C ALA A 603 16.41 15.69 4.99
N TRP A 604 15.18 15.29 5.29
CA TRP A 604 14.63 15.27 6.66
C TRP A 604 15.60 14.66 7.68
N THR A 605 16.10 13.45 7.40
CA THR A 605 16.99 12.74 8.32
C THR A 605 18.38 13.35 8.32
N LEU A 606 18.95 13.66 7.16
CA LEU A 606 20.31 14.23 7.10
C LEU A 606 20.41 15.56 7.83
N HIS A 607 19.36 16.38 7.72
CA HIS A 607 19.25 17.69 8.37
C HIS A 607 18.95 17.58 9.86
N ARG A 608 18.36 16.46 10.31
CA ARG A 608 18.03 16.19 11.72
C ARG A 608 18.96 15.18 12.38
N ASP A 609 20.10 14.92 11.76
CA ASP A 609 21.07 13.98 12.29
C ASP A 609 22.00 14.69 13.26
N SER A 610 22.06 14.23 14.52
CA SER A 610 22.94 14.81 15.53
C SER A 610 24.42 14.64 15.24
N ARG A 611 24.79 13.78 14.27
CA ARG A 611 26.15 13.65 13.75
C ARG A 611 26.54 14.81 12.83
N ASN A 612 25.55 15.53 12.28
CA ASN A 612 25.74 16.64 11.36
C ASN A 612 25.42 17.99 11.98
N PHE A 613 24.40 18.07 12.83
CA PHE A 613 23.91 19.32 13.44
C PHE A 613 23.67 19.16 14.95
N SER A 614 24.18 20.07 15.76
CA SER A 614 23.89 20.15 17.20
C SER A 614 22.45 20.60 17.44
N ASN A 615 21.78 19.99 18.42
CA ASN A 615 20.35 20.16 18.71
C ASN A 615 19.50 20.20 17.43
N PRO A 616 19.51 19.11 16.64
CA PRO A 616 19.04 19.13 15.26
C PRO A 616 17.55 19.45 15.11
N GLU A 617 16.73 19.33 16.15
CA GLU A 617 15.30 19.64 16.12
C GLU A 617 14.99 21.10 16.48
N GLU A 618 15.94 21.84 17.05
CA GLU A 618 15.76 23.25 17.43
C GLU A 618 15.97 24.17 16.22
N PHE A 619 15.10 25.17 16.07
CA PHE A 619 15.29 26.25 15.11
C PHE A 619 16.33 27.23 15.65
N ASP A 620 17.57 27.04 15.21
CA ASP A 620 18.70 27.87 15.62
C ASP A 620 19.36 28.48 14.39
N HIS A 621 19.00 29.73 14.09
CA HIS A 621 19.60 30.49 13.00
C HIS A 621 21.10 30.79 13.25
N THR A 622 21.56 30.81 14.51
CA THR A 622 22.94 31.21 14.83
C THR A 622 23.99 30.25 14.27
N ARG A 623 23.60 29.00 13.95
CA ARG A 623 24.47 28.02 13.27
C ARG A 623 24.96 28.48 11.90
N TRP A 624 24.23 29.39 11.25
CA TRP A 624 24.51 29.90 9.91
C TRP A 624 25.22 31.26 9.90
N LEU A 625 25.27 31.94 11.05
CA LEU A 625 25.98 33.21 11.18
C LEU A 625 27.50 32.99 11.02
N PRO A 626 28.27 34.04 10.68
CA PRO A 626 29.73 33.97 10.65
C PRO A 626 30.30 33.42 11.97
N GLY A 627 31.10 32.34 11.88
CA GLY A 627 31.65 31.65 13.05
C GLY A 627 30.75 30.58 13.69
N GLY A 628 29.52 30.39 13.17
CA GLY A 628 28.60 29.34 13.61
C GLY A 628 29.01 27.92 13.21
N GLU A 629 28.21 26.94 13.62
CA GLU A 629 28.45 25.51 13.38
C GLU A 629 28.64 25.18 11.90
N VAL A 630 27.80 25.70 11.00
CA VAL A 630 27.87 25.34 9.57
C VAL A 630 29.11 25.94 8.90
N ALA A 631 29.57 27.10 9.37
CA ALA A 631 30.81 27.70 8.91
C ALA A 631 32.05 26.87 9.32
N THR A 632 31.95 26.10 10.40
CA THR A 632 33.08 25.38 11.02
C THR A 632 33.01 23.85 10.83
N SER A 633 31.84 23.30 10.48
CA SER A 633 31.59 21.86 10.31
C SER A 633 31.44 21.46 8.85
N ALA A 634 32.43 20.71 8.34
CA ALA A 634 32.37 20.14 6.99
C ALA A 634 31.22 19.13 6.81
N SER A 635 30.83 18.41 7.87
CA SER A 635 29.71 17.46 7.81
C SER A 635 28.37 18.20 7.71
N ALA A 636 28.14 19.23 8.53
CA ALA A 636 26.94 20.06 8.48
C ALA A 636 26.73 20.65 7.09
N LYS A 637 27.79 21.26 6.53
CA LYS A 637 27.76 21.86 5.19
C LYS A 637 27.47 20.86 4.08
N ALA A 638 28.00 19.64 4.20
CA ALA A 638 27.79 18.60 3.18
C ALA A 638 26.43 17.90 3.31
N ALA A 639 25.87 17.81 4.53
CA ALA A 639 24.55 17.24 4.78
C ALA A 639 23.42 18.16 4.33
N PHE A 640 23.65 19.47 4.38
CA PHE A 640 22.67 20.48 3.97
C PHE A 640 22.37 20.42 2.47
N SER A 641 21.19 19.90 2.14
CA SER A 641 20.75 19.64 0.77
C SER A 641 19.24 19.86 0.55
N PRO A 642 18.68 21.02 0.94
CA PRO A 642 17.25 21.30 0.82
C PRO A 642 16.73 21.29 -0.63
N PHE A 643 17.62 21.50 -1.60
CA PHE A 643 17.32 21.46 -3.03
C PHE A 643 17.80 20.18 -3.72
N GLY A 644 18.15 19.13 -2.95
CA GLY A 644 18.85 17.95 -3.43
C GLY A 644 20.32 18.23 -3.77
N SER A 645 20.97 17.30 -4.48
CA SER A 645 22.40 17.39 -4.79
C SER A 645 22.77 16.87 -6.18
N GLY A 646 23.94 17.28 -6.65
CA GLY A 646 24.56 16.93 -7.93
C GLY A 646 23.65 17.07 -9.16
N ALA A 647 23.54 16.02 -9.98
CA ALA A 647 22.98 16.10 -11.35
C ALA A 647 21.50 16.43 -11.39
N ARG A 648 20.84 16.19 -10.26
CA ARG A 648 19.40 16.32 -10.10
C ARG A 648 19.04 17.43 -9.11
N VAL A 649 19.99 18.31 -8.74
CA VAL A 649 19.72 19.48 -7.89
C VAL A 649 18.62 20.35 -8.51
N CYS A 650 17.77 20.93 -7.68
CA CYS A 650 16.64 21.77 -8.11
C CYS A 650 17.10 22.79 -9.16
N ILE A 651 16.42 22.80 -10.31
CA ILE A 651 16.72 23.76 -11.38
C ILE A 651 16.27 25.17 -11.00
N GLY A 652 15.18 25.30 -10.24
CA GLY A 652 14.63 26.58 -9.77
C GLY A 652 15.26 27.13 -8.50
N LYS A 653 16.39 26.58 -8.03
CA LYS A 653 17.03 26.97 -6.75
C LYS A 653 17.19 28.49 -6.63
N HIS A 654 17.73 29.13 -7.67
CA HIS A 654 18.01 30.58 -7.63
C HIS A 654 16.74 31.43 -7.62
N LEU A 655 15.70 31.01 -8.33
CA LEU A 655 14.41 31.71 -8.31
C LEU A 655 13.77 31.59 -6.92
N ALA A 656 13.80 30.39 -6.32
CA ALA A 656 13.29 30.18 -4.97
C ALA A 656 13.99 31.06 -3.93
N TYR A 657 15.33 31.14 -3.92
CA TYR A 657 16.04 32.04 -2.99
C TYR A 657 15.66 33.52 -3.19
N MET A 658 15.49 33.97 -4.44
CA MET A 658 15.07 35.33 -4.74
C MET A 658 13.67 35.62 -4.19
N GLU A 659 12.71 34.74 -4.44
CA GLU A 659 11.35 34.84 -3.89
C GLU A 659 11.38 34.87 -2.35
N LEU A 660 12.12 33.94 -1.73
CA LEU A 660 12.22 33.82 -0.28
C LEU A 660 12.82 35.07 0.37
N ARG A 661 13.91 35.60 -0.19
CA ARG A 661 14.58 36.82 0.30
C ARG A 661 13.66 38.02 0.25
N TYR A 662 13.05 38.29 -0.92
CA TYR A 662 12.14 39.42 -1.07
C TYR A 662 10.93 39.29 -0.16
N ALA A 663 10.29 38.12 -0.12
CA ALA A 663 9.07 37.92 0.67
C ALA A 663 9.32 38.10 2.17
N ALA A 664 10.38 37.50 2.71
CA ALA A 664 10.71 37.67 4.12
C ALA A 664 11.08 39.14 4.44
N ALA A 665 11.96 39.75 3.65
CA ALA A 665 12.41 41.13 3.90
C ALA A 665 11.25 42.14 3.81
N MET A 666 10.42 42.07 2.77
CA MET A 666 9.28 42.96 2.60
C MET A 666 8.21 42.77 3.68
N PHE A 667 7.95 41.52 4.07
CA PHE A 667 6.95 41.22 5.09
C PHE A 667 7.37 41.80 6.45
N PHE A 668 8.57 41.48 6.95
CA PHE A 668 9.04 41.96 8.25
C PHE A 668 9.30 43.47 8.26
N ARG A 669 9.72 44.07 7.14
CA ARG A 669 9.86 45.53 7.02
C ARG A 669 8.51 46.25 7.07
N LYS A 670 7.44 45.66 6.51
CA LYS A 670 6.12 46.30 6.45
C LYS A 670 5.26 46.07 7.70
N PHE A 671 5.43 44.94 8.38
CA PHE A 671 4.62 44.56 9.54
C PHE A 671 5.47 44.26 10.79
N PRO A 672 6.26 45.24 11.28
CA PRO A 672 7.06 45.05 12.49
C PRO A 672 6.15 44.78 13.71
N GLY A 673 6.50 43.77 14.52
CA GLY A 673 5.70 43.37 15.68
C GLY A 673 4.44 42.55 15.35
N CYS A 674 4.31 42.02 14.13
CA CYS A 674 3.31 41.00 13.84
C CYS A 674 3.49 39.76 14.74
N HIS A 675 2.43 39.00 14.99
CA HIS A 675 2.49 37.81 15.84
C HIS A 675 1.54 36.72 15.36
N LEU A 676 1.76 35.50 15.85
CA LEU A 676 0.90 34.37 15.56
C LEU A 676 -0.51 34.60 16.11
N SER A 677 -1.53 34.35 15.29
CA SER A 677 -2.91 34.29 15.79
C SER A 677 -3.03 33.15 16.81
N PRO A 678 -3.88 33.28 17.85
CA PRO A 678 -4.20 32.17 18.75
C PRO A 678 -4.71 30.91 18.05
N GLU A 679 -5.23 31.03 16.82
CA GLU A 679 -5.67 29.91 15.99
C GLU A 679 -4.52 29.13 15.33
N THR A 680 -3.31 29.72 15.24
CA THR A 680 -2.14 29.07 14.67
C THR A 680 -1.37 28.37 15.78
N THR A 681 -1.70 27.09 15.99
CA THR A 681 -1.14 26.27 17.06
C THR A 681 -0.06 25.31 16.53
N PRO A 682 0.81 24.76 17.40
CA PRO A 682 1.74 23.70 17.02
C PRO A 682 1.05 22.53 16.31
N GLU A 683 -0.15 22.13 16.73
CA GLU A 683 -0.92 21.04 16.11
C GLU A 683 -1.39 21.40 14.69
N SER A 684 -1.80 22.65 14.46
CA SER A 684 -2.15 23.12 13.11
C SER A 684 -0.94 23.18 12.18
N MET A 685 0.24 23.40 12.74
CA MET A 685 1.51 23.52 12.01
C MET A 685 2.30 22.19 11.99
N GLU A 686 1.73 21.08 12.46
CA GLU A 686 2.28 19.76 12.22
C GLU A 686 2.41 19.49 10.71
N MET A 687 3.52 18.89 10.29
CA MET A 687 3.81 18.62 8.89
C MET A 687 3.18 17.31 8.41
N ASN A 688 2.15 17.43 7.58
CA ASN A 688 1.73 16.35 6.70
C ASN A 688 2.70 16.25 5.52
N ASN A 689 3.09 15.03 5.12
CA ASN A 689 4.02 14.82 4.02
C ASN A 689 3.81 13.51 3.26
N ILE A 690 3.84 13.62 1.93
CA ILE A 690 3.99 12.50 0.99
C ILE A 690 5.30 12.69 0.23
N PHE A 691 5.39 13.78 -0.53
CA PHE A 691 6.64 14.25 -1.15
C PHE A 691 7.00 15.65 -0.67
N LEU A 692 6.02 16.55 -0.65
CA LEU A 692 6.13 17.87 -0.05
C LEU A 692 5.53 17.88 1.36
N ILE A 693 6.01 18.79 2.21
CA ILE A 693 5.36 19.11 3.49
C ILE A 693 4.25 20.14 3.28
N GLU A 694 3.18 20.01 4.05
CA GLU A 694 2.09 20.98 4.17
C GLU A 694 1.67 21.07 5.65
N PRO A 695 1.34 22.27 6.17
CA PRO A 695 0.71 22.39 7.49
C PRO A 695 -0.59 21.59 7.56
N LYS A 696 -0.78 20.81 8.63
CA LYS A 696 -1.98 20.01 8.86
C LYS A 696 -3.26 20.84 8.87
N GLY A 697 -3.20 22.07 9.39
CA GLY A 697 -4.29 23.04 9.38
C GLY A 697 -4.56 23.68 8.03
N VAL A 698 -3.64 23.53 7.05
CA VAL A 698 -3.74 24.10 5.69
C VAL A 698 -3.86 25.63 5.70
N VAL A 699 -3.62 26.29 6.83
CA VAL A 699 -3.66 27.75 7.00
C VAL A 699 -2.54 28.16 7.94
N CYS A 700 -2.10 29.41 7.85
CA CYS A 700 -1.22 30.01 8.86
C CYS A 700 -1.72 31.44 9.10
N ARG A 701 -2.38 31.66 10.24
CA ARG A 701 -3.00 32.93 10.56
C ARG A 701 -2.09 33.78 11.44
N LEU A 702 -1.87 35.02 11.01
CA LEU A 702 -1.10 36.01 11.75
C LEU A 702 -1.99 37.18 12.11
N VAL A 703 -1.64 37.87 13.19
CA VAL A 703 -2.18 39.19 13.54
C VAL A 703 -1.15 40.23 13.10
N LEU A 704 -1.56 41.07 12.15
CA LEU A 704 -0.75 42.21 11.70
C LEU A 704 -1.02 43.43 12.59
N PRO A 705 0.01 44.26 12.86
CA PRO A 705 -0.19 45.51 13.59
C PRO A 705 -1.10 46.46 12.78
N SER A 706 -1.91 47.26 13.49
CA SER A 706 -2.67 48.34 12.86
C SER A 706 -1.71 49.36 12.26
N GLN A 707 -1.87 49.66 10.97
CA GLN A 707 -1.04 50.66 10.27
C GLN A 707 -1.45 52.09 10.60
#